data_AF-A0A1X2HZN6-F1
#
_entry.id   AF-A0A1X2HZN6-F1
#
_cell.length_a   1.000
_cell.length_b   1.000
_cell.length_c   1.000
_cell.angle_alpha   90.00
_cell.angle_beta   90.00
_cell.angle_gamma   90.00
#
_symmetry.space_group_name_H-M   'P 1'
#
loop_
_entity.id
_entity.type
_entity.pdbx_description
1 polymer ?
#
loop_
_entity_poly.entity_id
_entity_poly.type
_entity_poly.pdbx_seq_one_letter_code
_entity_poly.pdbx_strand_id
1 'polypeptide(L)'
;MTKDAQVEQRMKEQSYTQQQQKSFQVVLVDIQRAATDWEIHCVEKPLDAHDLQFVALSYRWGELEETMVDTEVGYIASITSFLLQDFFRLCQWITMETDLRHLQYLWVDAICVDQTNYERRKSTIYQMSNIYEKATYILAVPDLHLKYLRNISTDNHELINSSALYWKEIYFLIHGQIDAFLALESARLDEYKVPKDATTRHLLKTYTDYLTDGMTTYREHRYRYNPEEALDHLFEISQASSSSSVPHLDSSGDMTSSNLHDQPSQADPTPPTTTNSSNDVFMEQFGRWHRCDKKEACPLTLFHSEEHLYSFEDGSDDFMAADRSGNNRQWKQQIDERSRRIRQSMAFLGDLIIDWSSRVWVISEYSIAKRKQKSSLKYWFLQLDPEKDYGLGGLRFFEFKFDDPSFSAIQQTRTSSRLVGMPDTATSDPVALKFHQTLIGQLNDQPFLEMMLKSKASKNEDRFYAVFPLTTKYKHMITDKTLVASWQIHTMASVKLKLYELMDTKDKLNLLYLTGNYYTRRGDMILPTFATPTLCWYVPTEYLVGQHKGNQQHEPCNFDLDDPSTLQLFINKNNNSSSSDSDDGLLYHLNVKPMEYYLASKPPQRVDYVKRKKATVCKRLDLDVNMDMLDVVCIPAFGDMVMKAHANDDDDEDWSSHAICLVGSMEKNKWVLSAIHPDDFVPEEGAPGWTHHHCDKSTHTGFNIY
;
A
#
# COMPACT_ATOMS: atom_id res chain seq x y z
N MET A 1 7.08 -20.67 37.78
CA MET A 1 6.41 -21.81 37.10
C MET A 1 5.09 -22.05 37.80
N THR A 2 3.98 -21.64 37.19
CA THR A 2 2.62 -21.86 37.72
C THR A 2 2.20 -23.30 37.49
N LYS A 3 1.24 -23.80 38.29
CA LYS A 3 0.71 -25.16 38.18
C LYS A 3 0.13 -25.45 36.78
N ASP A 4 -0.27 -24.42 36.03
CA ASP A 4 -0.83 -24.55 34.69
C ASP A 4 0.21 -24.99 33.63
N ALA A 5 1.48 -24.59 33.77
CA ALA A 5 2.53 -24.99 32.84
C ALA A 5 2.87 -26.49 32.92
N GLN A 6 2.78 -27.09 34.11
CA GLN A 6 3.01 -28.53 34.30
C GLN A 6 1.83 -29.38 33.80
N VAL A 7 0.60 -28.83 33.81
CA VAL A 7 -0.58 -29.49 33.25
C VAL A 7 -0.53 -29.45 31.71
N GLU A 8 -0.15 -28.32 31.11
CA GLU A 8 0.04 -28.22 29.65
C GLU A 8 1.13 -29.18 29.13
N GLN A 9 2.25 -29.30 29.85
CA GLN A 9 3.34 -30.19 29.42
C GLN A 9 2.96 -31.68 29.49
N ARG A 10 2.21 -32.10 30.52
CA ARG A 10 1.68 -33.47 30.62
C ARG A 10 0.59 -33.77 29.59
N MET A 11 -0.21 -32.78 29.21
CA MET A 11 -1.20 -32.96 28.14
C MET A 11 -0.55 -33.08 26.75
N LYS A 12 0.54 -32.34 26.49
CA LYS A 12 1.33 -32.49 25.26
C LYS A 12 1.96 -33.87 25.12
N GLU A 13 2.54 -34.42 26.20
CA GLU A 13 3.16 -35.74 26.15
C GLU A 13 2.13 -36.88 26.01
N GLN A 14 0.92 -36.72 26.55
CA GLN A 14 -0.16 -37.70 26.40
C GLN A 14 -0.90 -37.62 25.05
N SER A 15 -0.94 -36.45 24.39
CA SER A 15 -1.63 -36.31 23.09
C SER A 15 -0.85 -36.93 21.92
N TYR A 16 0.49 -36.95 21.99
CA TYR A 16 1.32 -37.40 20.86
C TYR A 16 1.41 -38.93 20.70
N THR A 17 1.16 -39.73 21.75
CA THR A 17 1.44 -41.17 21.70
C THR A 17 0.21 -42.09 21.61
N GLN A 18 -1.02 -41.58 21.74
CA GLN A 18 -2.23 -42.45 21.76
C GLN A 18 -3.44 -42.00 20.93
N GLN A 19 -3.41 -40.86 20.23
CA GLN A 19 -4.44 -40.61 19.21
C GLN A 19 -4.10 -41.40 17.95
N GLN A 20 -4.69 -42.60 17.83
CA GLN A 20 -5.10 -43.09 16.50
C GLN A 20 -5.80 -41.92 15.80
N GLN A 21 -5.18 -41.49 14.71
CA GLN A 21 -5.23 -40.17 14.09
C GLN A 21 -6.64 -39.87 13.55
N LYS A 22 -7.59 -39.54 14.43
CA LYS A 22 -8.92 -39.11 14.03
C LYS A 22 -8.74 -37.84 13.19
N SER A 23 -9.07 -37.91 11.90
CA SER A 23 -8.96 -36.77 10.99
C SER A 23 -9.69 -35.56 11.57
N PHE A 24 -9.05 -34.40 11.50
CA PHE A 24 -9.60 -33.15 12.00
C PHE A 24 -10.92 -32.84 11.28
N GLN A 25 -11.98 -32.61 12.04
CA GLN A 25 -13.29 -32.26 11.50
C GLN A 25 -13.38 -30.74 11.35
N VAL A 26 -13.55 -30.26 10.13
CA VAL A 26 -13.81 -28.86 9.82
C VAL A 26 -15.33 -28.62 9.78
N VAL A 27 -15.78 -27.54 10.40
CA VAL A 27 -17.17 -27.06 10.31
C VAL A 27 -17.29 -26.13 9.10
N LEU A 28 -18.32 -26.28 8.29
CA LEU A 28 -18.53 -25.50 7.07
C LEU A 28 -19.99 -25.06 6.95
N VAL A 29 -20.24 -23.86 6.42
CA VAL A 29 -21.58 -23.33 6.12
C VAL A 29 -22.05 -23.86 4.77
N ASP A 30 -23.30 -24.31 4.69
CA ASP A 30 -23.99 -24.65 3.44
C ASP A 30 -24.35 -23.37 2.66
N ILE A 31 -23.68 -23.16 1.52
CA ILE A 31 -23.84 -21.94 0.71
C ILE A 31 -25.25 -21.85 0.14
N GLN A 32 -25.84 -22.96 -0.30
CA GLN A 32 -27.12 -22.97 -0.97
C GLN A 32 -28.23 -22.58 0.00
N ARG A 33 -28.24 -23.15 1.20
CA ARG A 33 -29.21 -22.79 2.26
C ARG A 33 -29.03 -21.33 2.69
N ALA A 34 -27.78 -20.89 2.90
CA ALA A 34 -27.50 -19.49 3.24
C ALA A 34 -27.99 -18.52 2.15
N ALA A 35 -27.81 -18.86 0.88
CA ALA A 35 -28.20 -18.03 -0.25
C ALA A 35 -29.72 -17.98 -0.50
N THR A 36 -30.42 -19.10 -0.30
CA THR A 36 -31.85 -19.23 -0.67
C THR A 36 -32.81 -19.13 0.50
N ASP A 37 -32.47 -19.75 1.63
CA ASP A 37 -33.32 -19.82 2.81
C ASP A 37 -32.98 -18.70 3.82
N TRP A 38 -31.88 -17.95 3.60
CA TRP A 38 -31.38 -16.91 4.51
C TRP A 38 -31.13 -17.46 5.92
N GLU A 39 -30.62 -18.69 5.97
CA GLU A 39 -30.39 -19.46 7.19
C GLU A 39 -28.94 -19.97 7.24
N ILE A 40 -28.32 -19.91 8.41
CA ILE A 40 -27.01 -20.52 8.63
C ILE A 40 -27.22 -21.98 9.01
N HIS A 41 -26.78 -22.88 8.13
CA HIS A 41 -26.73 -24.30 8.40
C HIS A 41 -25.28 -24.77 8.26
N CYS A 42 -24.72 -25.33 9.34
CA CYS A 42 -23.35 -25.84 9.31
C CYS A 42 -23.31 -27.37 9.26
N VAL A 43 -22.22 -27.90 8.70
CA VAL A 43 -21.92 -29.34 8.66
C VAL A 43 -20.49 -29.61 9.12
N GLU A 44 -20.26 -30.73 9.80
CA GLU A 44 -18.91 -31.23 10.11
C GLU A 44 -18.44 -32.18 9.00
N LYS A 45 -17.21 -31.97 8.48
CA LYS A 45 -16.57 -32.81 7.46
C LYS A 45 -15.11 -33.10 7.83
N PRO A 46 -14.55 -34.28 7.49
CA PRO A 46 -13.11 -34.49 7.62
C PRO A 46 -12.34 -33.56 6.68
N LEU A 47 -11.41 -32.77 7.21
CA LEU A 47 -10.60 -31.84 6.41
C LEU A 47 -9.72 -32.57 5.38
N ASP A 48 -9.42 -33.86 5.59
CA ASP A 48 -8.66 -34.72 4.67
C ASP A 48 -9.52 -35.49 3.65
N ALA A 49 -10.84 -35.26 3.59
CA ALA A 49 -11.69 -35.92 2.61
C ALA A 49 -11.33 -35.49 1.18
N HIS A 50 -11.11 -36.47 0.29
CA HIS A 50 -10.64 -36.24 -1.08
C HIS A 50 -11.59 -35.43 -1.97
N ASP A 51 -12.88 -35.48 -1.67
CA ASP A 51 -13.97 -34.82 -2.39
C ASP A 51 -14.41 -33.50 -1.74
N LEU A 52 -13.76 -33.08 -0.66
CA LEU A 52 -14.13 -31.86 0.03
C LEU A 52 -13.69 -30.62 -0.75
N GLN A 53 -14.67 -29.91 -1.31
CA GLN A 53 -14.49 -28.65 -1.99
C GLN A 53 -15.25 -27.54 -1.26
N PHE A 54 -14.57 -26.44 -0.98
CA PHE A 54 -15.15 -25.32 -0.24
C PHE A 54 -14.42 -24.01 -0.56
N VAL A 55 -15.08 -22.89 -0.33
CA VAL A 55 -14.46 -21.56 -0.35
C VAL A 55 -14.01 -21.21 1.07
N ALA A 56 -12.83 -20.63 1.25
CA ALA A 56 -12.44 -20.01 2.52
C ALA A 56 -12.54 -18.49 2.40
N LEU A 57 -13.28 -17.87 3.33
CA LEU A 57 -13.47 -16.43 3.35
C LEU A 57 -12.30 -15.74 4.04
N SER A 58 -11.77 -14.68 3.44
CA SER A 58 -10.79 -13.77 4.03
C SER A 58 -11.44 -12.40 4.20
N TYR A 59 -11.47 -11.87 5.42
CA TYR A 59 -12.19 -10.63 5.71
C TYR A 59 -11.65 -9.97 6.98
N ARG A 60 -12.14 -8.75 7.25
CA ARG A 60 -11.77 -7.95 8.42
C ARG A 60 -12.57 -8.37 9.67
N TRP A 61 -11.88 -8.72 10.76
CA TRP A 61 -12.55 -9.06 12.03
C TRP A 61 -13.07 -7.83 12.80
N GLY A 62 -14.32 -7.97 13.30
CA GLY A 62 -14.91 -7.31 14.46
C GLY A 62 -15.14 -5.80 14.38
N GLU A 63 -16.34 -5.34 14.77
CA GLU A 63 -16.72 -3.98 15.23
C GLU A 63 -18.25 -3.74 15.27
N LEU A 64 -19.05 -4.75 14.94
CA LEU A 64 -20.51 -4.70 15.00
C LEU A 64 -21.05 -5.27 16.31
N GLU A 65 -22.32 -4.92 16.58
CA GLU A 65 -23.10 -5.55 17.64
C GLU A 65 -23.18 -7.07 17.43
N GLU A 66 -23.04 -7.80 18.52
CA GLU A 66 -23.03 -9.26 18.54
C GLU A 66 -24.35 -9.84 18.04
N THR A 67 -24.27 -10.74 17.06
CA THR A 67 -25.39 -11.53 16.57
C THR A 67 -25.13 -13.01 16.86
N MET A 68 -26.06 -13.64 17.58
CA MET A 68 -25.98 -15.06 17.93
C MET A 68 -26.70 -15.91 16.89
N VAL A 69 -26.06 -17.00 16.46
CA VAL A 69 -26.59 -17.91 15.43
C VAL A 69 -26.39 -19.35 15.86
N ASP A 70 -27.46 -20.15 15.86
CA ASP A 70 -27.34 -21.59 16.05
C ASP A 70 -26.72 -22.21 14.79
N THR A 71 -25.64 -22.97 14.97
CA THR A 71 -24.93 -23.61 13.85
C THR A 71 -25.49 -24.99 13.52
N GLU A 72 -26.39 -25.53 14.34
CA GLU A 72 -26.92 -26.91 14.27
C GLU A 72 -25.87 -28.02 14.43
N VAL A 73 -24.59 -27.68 14.68
CA VAL A 73 -23.51 -28.64 14.98
C VAL A 73 -23.09 -28.61 16.46
N GLY A 74 -23.99 -28.15 17.34
CA GLY A 74 -23.84 -28.25 18.79
C GLY A 74 -23.16 -27.05 19.47
N TYR A 75 -23.06 -25.90 18.80
CA TYR A 75 -22.68 -24.63 19.43
C TYR A 75 -23.39 -23.44 18.77
N ILE A 76 -23.42 -22.31 19.48
CA ILE A 76 -23.95 -21.04 18.98
C ILE A 76 -22.77 -20.15 18.60
N ALA A 77 -22.73 -19.70 17.34
CA ALA A 77 -21.74 -18.75 16.86
C ALA A 77 -22.08 -17.34 17.32
N SER A 78 -21.06 -16.59 17.75
CA SER A 78 -21.14 -15.16 18.09
C SER A 78 -20.46 -14.37 16.98
N ILE A 79 -21.27 -13.65 16.19
CA ILE A 79 -20.80 -12.89 15.03
C ILE A 79 -20.77 -11.41 15.39
N THR A 80 -19.57 -10.82 15.36
CA THR A 80 -19.35 -9.38 15.64
C THR A 80 -18.69 -8.66 14.46
N SER A 81 -18.43 -9.35 13.36
CA SER A 81 -17.63 -8.82 12.25
C SER A 81 -18.47 -8.29 11.09
N PHE A 82 -19.65 -8.83 10.86
CA PHE A 82 -20.48 -8.52 9.70
C PHE A 82 -21.96 -8.75 9.97
N LEU A 83 -22.82 -8.14 9.15
CA LEU A 83 -24.25 -8.42 9.18
C LEU A 83 -24.55 -9.76 8.50
N LEU A 84 -25.48 -10.53 9.06
CA LEU A 84 -25.97 -11.74 8.40
C LEU A 84 -26.57 -11.48 7.02
N GLN A 85 -27.29 -10.35 6.86
CA GLN A 85 -27.87 -9.99 5.56
C GLN A 85 -26.80 -9.84 4.47
N ASP A 86 -25.69 -9.18 4.80
CA ASP A 86 -24.55 -9.00 3.90
C ASP A 86 -23.88 -10.34 3.56
N PHE A 87 -23.75 -11.22 4.56
CA PHE A 87 -23.22 -12.57 4.38
C PHE A 87 -24.12 -13.47 3.50
N PHE A 88 -25.44 -13.40 3.66
CA PHE A 88 -26.39 -14.15 2.82
C PHE A 88 -26.36 -13.67 1.37
N ARG A 89 -26.30 -12.35 1.14
CA ARG A 89 -26.08 -11.78 -0.20
C ARG A 89 -24.77 -12.27 -0.80
N LEU A 90 -23.69 -12.29 -0.02
CA LEU A 90 -22.41 -12.84 -0.49
C LEU A 90 -22.56 -14.32 -0.91
N CYS A 91 -23.25 -15.15 -0.13
CA CYS A 91 -23.52 -16.55 -0.51
C CYS A 91 -24.31 -16.63 -1.81
N GLN A 92 -25.32 -15.76 -2.01
CA GLN A 92 -26.05 -15.66 -3.26
C GLN A 92 -25.12 -15.34 -4.45
N TRP A 93 -24.22 -14.37 -4.30
CA TRP A 93 -23.21 -14.07 -5.32
C TRP A 93 -22.30 -15.26 -5.64
N ILE A 94 -21.88 -16.01 -4.61
CA ILE A 94 -21.08 -17.23 -4.80
C ILE A 94 -21.85 -18.29 -5.62
N THR A 95 -23.17 -18.44 -5.41
CA THR A 95 -24.01 -19.36 -6.21
C THR A 95 -24.19 -18.92 -7.67
N MET A 96 -24.00 -17.64 -7.97
CA MET A 96 -24.13 -17.09 -9.33
C MET A 96 -22.80 -17.09 -10.09
N GLU A 97 -21.67 -17.04 -9.40
CA GLU A 97 -20.34 -17.02 -10.01
C GLU A 97 -20.04 -18.35 -10.72
N THR A 98 -19.56 -18.25 -11.96
CA THR A 98 -19.47 -19.41 -12.87
C THR A 98 -18.54 -20.50 -12.33
N ASP A 99 -17.44 -20.09 -11.70
CA ASP A 99 -16.42 -20.99 -11.16
C ASP A 99 -16.55 -21.25 -9.65
N LEU A 100 -17.55 -20.68 -8.98
CA LEU A 100 -17.83 -20.97 -7.56
C LEU A 100 -19.18 -21.66 -7.33
N ARG A 101 -20.14 -21.54 -8.25
CA ARG A 101 -21.51 -22.09 -8.12
C ARG A 101 -21.62 -23.59 -7.85
N HIS A 102 -20.56 -24.35 -8.13
CA HIS A 102 -20.52 -25.79 -7.89
C HIS A 102 -20.02 -26.16 -6.49
N LEU A 103 -19.48 -25.18 -5.74
CA LEU A 103 -18.99 -25.37 -4.39
C LEU A 103 -20.17 -25.29 -3.43
N GLN A 104 -20.31 -26.29 -2.58
CA GLN A 104 -21.44 -26.42 -1.66
C GLN A 104 -21.17 -25.70 -0.33
N TYR A 105 -19.91 -25.49 0.01
CA TYR A 105 -19.49 -25.17 1.36
C TYR A 105 -18.62 -23.91 1.42
N LEU A 106 -18.83 -23.11 2.46
CA LEU A 106 -18.04 -21.93 2.78
C LEU A 106 -17.48 -22.06 4.19
N TRP A 107 -16.20 -21.79 4.35
CA TRP A 107 -15.55 -21.66 5.66
C TRP A 107 -15.39 -20.18 6.01
N VAL A 108 -15.94 -19.78 7.15
CA VAL A 108 -15.79 -18.44 7.73
C VAL A 108 -15.58 -18.60 9.24
N ASP A 109 -14.44 -18.17 9.75
CA ASP A 109 -14.03 -18.39 11.15
C ASP A 109 -15.02 -17.86 12.21
N ALA A 110 -15.73 -16.76 11.95
CA ALA A 110 -16.74 -16.22 12.85
C ALA A 110 -17.93 -17.17 13.08
N ILE A 111 -18.19 -18.09 12.14
CA ILE A 111 -19.30 -19.06 12.22
C ILE A 111 -18.78 -20.47 12.45
N CYS A 112 -17.71 -20.86 11.75
CA CYS A 112 -17.17 -22.22 11.70
C CYS A 112 -16.26 -22.58 12.87
N VAL A 113 -15.93 -21.63 13.75
CA VAL A 113 -15.10 -21.87 14.94
C VAL A 113 -15.98 -21.76 16.18
N ASP A 114 -16.00 -22.82 16.99
CA ASP A 114 -16.67 -22.82 18.29
C ASP A 114 -15.96 -21.88 19.25
N GLN A 115 -16.42 -20.62 19.32
CA GLN A 115 -15.82 -19.58 20.15
C GLN A 115 -16.01 -19.83 21.66
N THR A 116 -16.98 -20.67 22.03
CA THR A 116 -17.34 -20.96 23.42
C THR A 116 -16.48 -22.06 24.04
N ASN A 117 -15.99 -22.98 23.22
CA ASN A 117 -15.14 -24.08 23.65
C ASN A 117 -13.66 -23.77 23.37
N TYR A 118 -12.91 -23.45 24.44
CA TYR A 118 -11.49 -23.07 24.35
C TYR A 118 -10.63 -24.10 23.60
N GLU A 119 -10.81 -25.40 23.88
CA GLU A 119 -10.00 -26.46 23.27
C GLU A 119 -10.31 -26.64 21.78
N ARG A 120 -11.60 -26.64 21.41
CA ARG A 120 -12.02 -26.70 19.99
C ARG A 120 -11.53 -25.47 19.24
N ARG A 121 -11.72 -24.26 19.79
CA ARG A 121 -11.21 -23.01 19.21
C ARG A 121 -9.71 -23.06 18.98
N LYS A 122 -8.93 -23.40 20.00
CA LYS A 122 -7.46 -23.51 19.94
C LYS A 122 -7.03 -24.54 18.90
N SER A 123 -7.68 -25.71 18.86
CA SER A 123 -7.44 -26.74 17.85
C SER A 123 -7.71 -26.24 16.43
N THR A 124 -8.84 -25.56 16.19
CA THR A 124 -9.18 -25.04 14.86
C THR A 124 -8.25 -23.91 14.43
N ILE A 125 -7.90 -22.99 15.34
CA ILE A 125 -6.90 -21.94 15.09
C ILE A 125 -5.57 -22.56 14.66
N TYR A 126 -5.17 -23.67 15.31
CA TYR A 126 -3.95 -24.36 14.92
C TYR A 126 -4.00 -25.02 13.55
N GLN A 127 -5.20 -25.27 13.00
CA GLN A 127 -5.44 -25.83 11.68
C GLN A 127 -5.79 -24.77 10.63
N MET A 128 -5.88 -23.47 10.96
CA MET A 128 -6.29 -22.42 10.00
C MET A 128 -5.48 -22.42 8.71
N SER A 129 -4.14 -22.50 8.80
CA SER A 129 -3.30 -22.56 7.60
C SER A 129 -3.63 -23.76 6.72
N ASN A 130 -3.90 -24.94 7.32
CA ASN A 130 -4.29 -26.14 6.59
C ASN A 130 -5.69 -26.00 5.97
N ILE A 131 -6.62 -25.32 6.65
CA ILE A 131 -7.96 -25.04 6.12
C ILE A 131 -7.86 -24.15 4.87
N TYR A 132 -7.14 -23.03 4.93
CA TYR A 132 -6.92 -22.16 3.76
C TYR A 132 -6.14 -22.85 2.64
N GLU A 133 -5.15 -23.66 2.98
CA GLU A 133 -4.37 -24.43 2.00
C GLU A 133 -5.26 -25.41 1.22
N LYS A 134 -6.21 -26.08 1.91
CA LYS A 134 -7.12 -27.04 1.29
C LYS A 134 -8.38 -26.47 0.65
N ALA A 135 -8.74 -25.23 0.96
CA ALA A 135 -9.87 -24.57 0.31
C ALA A 135 -9.73 -24.62 -1.23
N THR A 136 -10.82 -24.72 -1.98
CA THR A 136 -10.76 -24.66 -3.45
C THR A 136 -10.43 -23.24 -3.92
N TYR A 137 -10.99 -22.24 -3.22
CA TYR A 137 -10.72 -20.82 -3.45
C TYR A 137 -10.57 -20.09 -2.12
N ILE A 138 -9.77 -19.03 -2.12
CA ILE A 138 -9.77 -18.02 -1.07
C ILE A 138 -10.48 -16.80 -1.64
N LEU A 139 -11.52 -16.33 -0.96
CA LEU A 139 -12.33 -15.19 -1.35
C LEU A 139 -12.12 -14.05 -0.36
N ALA A 140 -11.48 -12.97 -0.79
CA ALA A 140 -11.30 -11.77 0.00
C ALA A 140 -12.52 -10.84 -0.09
N VAL A 141 -13.05 -10.39 1.05
CA VAL A 141 -14.13 -9.40 1.10
C VAL A 141 -13.71 -8.28 2.07
N PRO A 142 -12.92 -7.31 1.60
CA PRO A 142 -12.33 -6.27 2.45
C PRO A 142 -13.37 -5.45 3.23
N ASP A 143 -14.57 -5.27 2.66
CA ASP A 143 -15.64 -4.44 3.20
C ASP A 143 -16.81 -5.25 3.79
N LEU A 144 -16.61 -6.53 4.15
CA LEU A 144 -17.66 -7.39 4.74
C LEU A 144 -18.31 -6.78 6.00
N HIS A 145 -17.62 -5.84 6.64
CA HIS A 145 -18.06 -5.06 7.79
C HIS A 145 -18.71 -3.70 7.38
N LEU A 146 -19.38 -3.64 6.22
CA LEU A 146 -19.86 -2.41 5.57
C LEU A 146 -20.74 -1.54 6.48
N LYS A 147 -21.59 -2.13 7.33
CA LYS A 147 -22.39 -1.38 8.32
C LYS A 147 -21.53 -0.57 9.28
N TYR A 148 -20.39 -1.10 9.72
CA TYR A 148 -19.49 -0.37 10.60
C TYR A 148 -18.89 0.81 9.85
N LEU A 149 -18.40 0.61 8.62
CA LEU A 149 -17.83 1.69 7.79
C LEU A 149 -18.80 2.86 7.63
N ARG A 150 -20.09 2.57 7.39
CA ARG A 150 -21.17 3.57 7.31
C ARG A 150 -21.41 4.32 8.64
N ASN A 151 -21.14 3.68 9.77
CA ASN A 151 -21.41 4.24 11.10
C ASN A 151 -20.24 5.06 11.67
N ILE A 152 -19.00 4.85 11.21
CA ILE A 152 -17.83 5.59 11.70
C ILE A 152 -17.93 7.09 11.37
N SER A 153 -18.37 7.43 10.16
CA SER A 153 -18.40 8.81 9.67
C SER A 153 -19.50 9.01 8.62
N THR A 154 -20.10 10.21 8.62
CA THR A 154 -21.01 10.66 7.56
C THR A 154 -20.33 10.66 6.19
N ASP A 155 -19.04 10.99 6.13
CA ASP A 155 -18.28 11.03 4.89
C ASP A 155 -18.19 9.63 4.29
N ASN A 156 -17.85 8.62 5.10
CA ASN A 156 -17.84 7.22 4.65
C ASN A 156 -19.22 6.78 4.15
N HIS A 157 -20.28 7.15 4.86
CA HIS A 157 -21.64 6.84 4.46
C HIS A 157 -21.97 7.41 3.06
N GLU A 158 -21.68 8.69 2.84
CA GLU A 158 -21.88 9.34 1.53
C GLU A 158 -21.03 8.71 0.43
N LEU A 159 -19.78 8.36 0.74
CA LEU A 159 -18.83 7.76 -0.19
C LEU A 159 -19.28 6.34 -0.60
N ILE A 160 -19.77 5.53 0.35
CA ILE A 160 -20.36 4.21 0.08
C ILE A 160 -21.60 4.33 -0.79
N ASN A 161 -22.50 5.29 -0.50
CA ASN A 161 -23.68 5.52 -1.33
C ASN A 161 -23.32 6.02 -2.73
N SER A 162 -22.27 6.84 -2.84
CA SER A 162 -21.74 7.32 -4.12
C SER A 162 -21.10 6.17 -4.92
N SER A 163 -20.41 5.26 -4.26
CA SER A 163 -19.86 4.04 -4.88
C SER A 163 -20.97 3.20 -5.47
N ALA A 164 -22.08 3.03 -4.74
CA ALA A 164 -23.26 2.33 -5.23
C ALA A 164 -23.97 3.06 -6.40
N LEU A 165 -23.83 4.38 -6.54
CA LEU A 165 -24.38 5.12 -7.68
C LEU A 165 -23.57 4.89 -8.97
N TYR A 166 -22.24 4.80 -8.85
CA TYR A 166 -21.30 4.64 -9.97
C TYR A 166 -20.66 3.25 -10.02
N TRP A 167 -21.35 2.25 -9.47
CA TRP A 167 -20.78 0.92 -9.25
C TRP A 167 -20.36 0.23 -10.56
N LYS A 168 -21.08 0.46 -11.68
CA LYS A 168 -20.74 -0.12 -12.99
C LYS A 168 -19.46 0.48 -13.55
N GLU A 169 -19.36 1.81 -13.48
CA GLU A 169 -18.18 2.56 -13.87
C GLU A 169 -16.95 2.08 -13.08
N ILE A 170 -17.07 1.97 -11.75
CA ILE A 170 -16.01 1.47 -10.86
C ILE A 170 -15.65 0.02 -11.19
N TYR A 171 -16.66 -0.85 -11.37
CA TYR A 171 -16.46 -2.25 -11.72
C TYR A 171 -15.67 -2.41 -13.02
N PHE A 172 -16.03 -1.68 -14.08
CA PHE A 172 -15.32 -1.75 -15.36
C PHE A 172 -13.90 -1.17 -15.28
N LEU A 173 -13.67 -0.13 -14.47
CA LEU A 173 -12.33 0.39 -14.21
C LEU A 173 -11.44 -0.66 -13.54
N ILE A 174 -11.92 -1.31 -12.48
CA ILE A 174 -11.17 -2.36 -11.75
C ILE A 174 -10.96 -3.60 -12.63
N HIS A 175 -11.92 -3.95 -13.49
CA HIS A 175 -11.76 -5.08 -14.41
C HIS A 175 -10.90 -4.77 -15.65
N GLY A 176 -10.56 -3.51 -15.90
CA GLY A 176 -9.89 -3.10 -17.14
C GLY A 176 -10.77 -3.25 -18.39
N GLN A 177 -12.11 -3.25 -18.25
CA GLN A 177 -13.05 -3.35 -19.38
C GLN A 177 -13.31 -1.96 -20.00
N ILE A 178 -12.27 -1.42 -20.65
CA ILE A 178 -12.26 -0.04 -21.16
C ILE A 178 -13.39 0.23 -22.16
N ASP A 179 -13.69 -0.71 -23.06
CA ASP A 179 -14.76 -0.54 -24.05
C ASP A 179 -16.16 -0.41 -23.40
N ALA A 180 -16.42 -1.22 -22.38
CA ALA A 180 -17.68 -1.17 -21.63
C ALA A 180 -17.78 0.14 -20.83
N PHE A 181 -16.66 0.60 -20.27
CA PHE A 181 -16.59 1.89 -19.60
C PHE A 181 -16.82 3.07 -20.56
N LEU A 182 -16.22 3.05 -21.76
CA LEU A 182 -16.43 4.05 -22.81
C LEU A 182 -17.88 4.10 -23.29
N ALA A 183 -18.56 2.96 -23.36
CA ALA A 183 -19.98 2.89 -23.70
C ALA A 183 -20.85 3.54 -22.62
N LEU A 184 -20.58 3.27 -21.33
CA LEU A 184 -21.27 3.94 -20.21
C LEU A 184 -21.02 5.44 -20.24
N GLU A 185 -19.77 5.85 -20.41
CA GLU A 185 -19.40 7.26 -20.47
C GLU A 185 -20.14 7.98 -21.60
N SER A 186 -20.19 7.39 -22.79
CA SER A 186 -20.90 7.98 -23.91
C SER A 186 -22.39 8.15 -23.64
N ALA A 187 -23.02 7.16 -22.97
CA ALA A 187 -24.41 7.26 -22.50
C ALA A 187 -24.61 8.35 -21.43
N ARG A 188 -23.64 8.53 -20.52
CA ARG A 188 -23.67 9.61 -19.51
C ARG A 188 -23.53 10.98 -20.13
N LEU A 189 -22.67 11.15 -21.13
CA LEU A 189 -22.54 12.43 -21.85
C LEU A 189 -23.86 12.80 -22.54
N ASP A 190 -24.60 11.82 -23.05
CA ASP A 190 -25.97 12.03 -23.57
C ASP A 190 -26.96 12.40 -22.45
N GLU A 191 -26.92 11.71 -21.31
CA GLU A 191 -27.76 11.99 -20.13
C GLU A 191 -27.55 13.42 -19.59
N TYR A 192 -26.30 13.84 -19.50
CA TYR A 192 -25.90 15.18 -19.06
C TYR A 192 -26.17 16.25 -20.13
N LYS A 193 -26.66 15.86 -21.31
CA LYS A 193 -26.94 16.76 -22.44
C LYS A 193 -25.68 17.51 -22.91
N VAL A 194 -24.52 16.86 -22.82
CA VAL A 194 -23.29 17.38 -23.45
C VAL A 194 -23.53 17.41 -24.96
N PRO A 195 -23.20 18.52 -25.66
CA PRO A 195 -23.40 18.62 -27.10
C PRO A 195 -22.89 17.39 -27.85
N LYS A 196 -23.68 16.93 -28.84
CA LYS A 196 -23.32 15.78 -29.69
C LYS A 196 -22.24 16.11 -30.72
N ASP A 197 -21.72 17.32 -30.70
CA ASP A 197 -20.56 17.71 -31.49
C ASP A 197 -19.39 16.77 -31.19
N ALA A 198 -18.92 16.10 -32.24
CA ALA A 198 -17.86 15.10 -32.14
C ALA A 198 -16.56 15.73 -31.63
N THR A 199 -16.29 16.99 -32.00
CA THR A 199 -15.08 17.72 -31.61
C THR A 199 -15.06 17.96 -30.10
N THR A 200 -16.14 18.49 -29.53
CA THR A 200 -16.26 18.76 -28.08
C THR A 200 -16.12 17.48 -27.27
N ARG A 201 -16.80 16.39 -27.67
CA ARG A 201 -16.69 15.10 -26.98
C ARG A 201 -15.31 14.48 -27.09
N HIS A 202 -14.65 14.63 -28.25
CA HIS A 202 -13.27 14.19 -28.42
C HIS A 202 -12.33 14.98 -27.50
N LEU A 203 -12.45 16.31 -27.46
CA LEU A 203 -11.61 17.15 -26.60
C LEU A 203 -11.80 16.83 -25.11
N LEU A 204 -13.04 16.63 -24.66
CA LEU A 204 -13.33 16.20 -23.29
C LEU A 204 -12.65 14.88 -22.93
N LYS A 205 -12.67 13.90 -23.85
CA LYS A 205 -12.08 12.58 -23.63
C LYS A 205 -10.55 12.62 -23.61
N THR A 206 -9.94 13.44 -24.46
CA THR A 206 -8.50 13.40 -24.72
C THR A 206 -7.71 14.41 -23.89
N TYR A 207 -8.30 15.54 -23.49
CA TYR A 207 -7.60 16.68 -22.88
C TYR A 207 -8.16 17.06 -21.51
N THR A 208 -8.84 16.13 -20.84
CA THR A 208 -9.29 16.32 -19.46
C THR A 208 -9.12 15.06 -18.64
N ASP A 209 -8.95 15.24 -17.33
CA ASP A 209 -8.84 14.13 -16.40
C ASP A 209 -10.19 13.56 -15.94
N TYR A 210 -11.32 14.05 -16.48
CA TYR A 210 -12.65 13.69 -15.97
C TYR A 210 -13.25 12.43 -16.58
N LEU A 211 -12.68 11.96 -17.68
CA LEU A 211 -13.20 10.86 -18.51
C LEU A 211 -12.22 9.69 -18.55
N THR A 212 -12.53 8.70 -19.39
CA THR A 212 -11.85 7.40 -19.48
C THR A 212 -10.34 7.53 -19.46
N ASP A 213 -9.78 8.34 -20.35
CA ASP A 213 -8.33 8.42 -20.51
C ASP A 213 -7.63 8.95 -19.25
N GLY A 214 -8.11 10.03 -18.63
CA GLY A 214 -7.55 10.52 -17.36
C GLY A 214 -7.82 9.65 -16.13
N MET A 215 -8.72 8.65 -16.24
CA MET A 215 -8.96 7.67 -15.18
C MET A 215 -8.09 6.42 -15.33
N THR A 216 -7.59 6.13 -16.54
CA THR A 216 -6.93 4.85 -16.87
C THR A 216 -5.49 5.01 -17.33
N THR A 217 -5.14 6.17 -17.89
CA THR A 217 -3.85 6.42 -18.54
C THR A 217 -3.08 7.46 -17.73
N TYR A 218 -1.81 7.16 -17.41
CA TYR A 218 -0.91 8.15 -16.83
C TYR A 218 -0.46 9.14 -17.91
N ARG A 219 -0.51 10.43 -17.59
CA ARG A 219 -0.08 11.56 -18.42
C ARG A 219 0.60 12.59 -17.54
N GLU A 220 1.69 13.14 -18.04
CA GLU A 220 2.36 14.28 -17.45
C GLU A 220 1.80 15.55 -18.05
N HIS A 221 1.40 16.49 -17.20
CA HIS A 221 0.97 17.81 -17.62
C HIS A 221 2.02 18.85 -17.21
N ARG A 222 1.92 20.04 -17.78
CA ARG A 222 2.70 21.17 -17.28
C ARG A 222 2.24 21.50 -15.86
N TYR A 223 3.15 21.95 -15.00
CA TYR A 223 2.86 22.28 -13.59
C TYR A 223 1.69 23.26 -13.38
N ARG A 224 1.34 24.07 -14.40
CA ARG A 224 0.19 25.00 -14.38
C ARG A 224 -1.12 24.41 -14.89
N TYR A 225 -1.14 23.15 -15.30
CA TYR A 225 -2.37 22.52 -15.80
C TYR A 225 -3.38 22.41 -14.66
N ASN A 226 -4.57 22.98 -14.88
CA ASN A 226 -5.69 22.85 -13.98
C ASN A 226 -6.84 22.14 -14.71
N PRO A 227 -7.25 20.93 -14.27
CA PRO A 227 -8.31 20.19 -14.94
C PRO A 227 -9.65 20.95 -14.92
N GLU A 228 -9.96 21.68 -13.83
CA GLU A 228 -11.20 22.47 -13.73
C GLU A 228 -11.22 23.60 -14.77
N GLU A 229 -10.10 24.30 -14.97
CA GLU A 229 -9.98 25.34 -15.99
C GLU A 229 -10.10 24.78 -17.42
N ALA A 230 -9.52 23.60 -17.66
CA ALA A 230 -9.65 22.90 -18.93
C ALA A 230 -11.12 22.54 -19.23
N LEU A 231 -11.84 22.04 -18.23
CA LEU A 231 -13.27 21.72 -18.36
C LEU A 231 -14.13 22.98 -18.54
N ASP A 232 -13.82 24.07 -17.82
CA ASP A 232 -14.45 25.38 -17.97
C ASP A 232 -14.29 25.94 -19.37
N HIS A 233 -13.09 25.85 -19.92
CA HIS A 233 -12.77 26.30 -21.28
C HIS A 233 -13.52 25.48 -22.34
N LEU A 234 -13.57 24.15 -22.20
CA LEU A 234 -14.34 23.29 -23.09
C LEU A 234 -15.84 23.58 -23.04
N PHE A 235 -16.37 23.92 -21.86
CA PHE A 235 -17.74 24.38 -21.72
C PHE A 235 -17.98 25.68 -22.50
N GLU A 236 -17.10 26.68 -22.36
CA GLU A 236 -17.20 27.97 -23.05
C GLU A 236 -17.17 27.81 -24.58
N ILE A 237 -16.27 26.96 -25.10
CA ILE A 237 -16.20 26.63 -26.54
C ILE A 237 -17.52 26.03 -27.04
N SER A 238 -18.09 25.09 -26.28
CA SER A 238 -19.34 24.43 -26.66
C SER A 238 -20.53 25.38 -26.75
N GLN A 239 -20.55 26.42 -25.89
CA GLN A 239 -21.57 27.47 -25.93
C GLN A 239 -21.38 28.41 -27.12
N ALA A 240 -20.13 28.80 -27.41
CA ALA A 240 -19.81 29.65 -28.54
C ALA A 240 -20.24 29.00 -29.87
N SER A 241 -19.94 27.72 -30.06
CA SER A 241 -20.36 26.96 -31.25
C SER A 241 -21.88 26.88 -31.43
N SER A 242 -22.64 26.88 -30.33
CA SER A 242 -24.11 26.87 -30.38
C SER A 242 -24.70 28.23 -30.78
N SER A 243 -24.01 29.33 -30.46
CA SER A 243 -24.44 30.69 -30.77
C SER A 243 -24.12 31.16 -32.20
N SER A 244 -23.16 30.51 -32.86
CA SER A 244 -22.74 30.84 -34.23
C SER A 244 -23.69 30.30 -35.32
N SER A 245 -24.96 30.06 -34.98
CA SER A 245 -25.99 29.81 -35.99
C SER A 245 -26.05 31.02 -36.92
N VAL A 246 -25.40 30.86 -38.08
CA VAL A 246 -25.29 31.84 -39.15
C VAL A 246 -26.64 32.51 -39.34
N PRO A 247 -26.73 33.86 -39.34
CA PRO A 247 -27.98 34.52 -39.67
C PRO A 247 -28.40 34.02 -41.03
N HIS A 248 -29.56 33.36 -41.06
CA HIS A 248 -30.20 32.86 -42.27
C HIS A 248 -30.25 34.03 -43.26
N LEU A 249 -29.30 34.06 -44.20
CA LEU A 249 -29.34 34.96 -45.33
C LEU A 249 -30.51 34.43 -46.18
N ASP A 250 -31.67 35.05 -45.99
CA ASP A 250 -32.80 34.96 -46.91
C ASP A 250 -32.27 35.34 -48.29
N SER A 251 -32.07 34.32 -49.13
CA SER A 251 -31.81 34.51 -50.55
C SER A 251 -32.79 33.64 -51.33
N SER A 252 -33.94 34.23 -51.60
CA SER A 252 -34.67 33.99 -52.83
C SER A 252 -33.73 34.16 -54.03
N GLY A 253 -33.40 33.09 -54.74
CA GLY A 253 -32.57 33.20 -55.94
C GLY A 253 -32.05 31.88 -56.50
N ASP A 254 -32.95 31.17 -57.17
CA ASP A 254 -32.80 30.53 -58.48
C ASP A 254 -31.67 29.49 -58.78
N MET A 255 -32.06 28.59 -59.69
CA MET A 255 -31.48 27.31 -60.09
C MET A 255 -29.98 27.30 -60.47
N THR A 256 -29.30 26.19 -60.18
CA THR A 256 -28.90 25.19 -61.20
C THR A 256 -28.22 23.97 -60.57
N SER A 257 -28.56 22.79 -61.09
CA SER A 257 -28.10 21.49 -60.60
C SER A 257 -26.74 21.10 -61.18
N SER A 258 -25.85 20.55 -60.37
CA SER A 258 -24.80 19.64 -60.84
C SER A 258 -24.51 18.58 -59.79
N ASN A 259 -24.69 17.32 -60.21
CA ASN A 259 -24.42 16.11 -59.46
C ASN A 259 -22.93 15.96 -59.16
N LEU A 260 -22.60 15.70 -57.90
CA LEU A 260 -21.35 15.04 -57.50
C LEU A 260 -21.67 14.03 -56.40
N HIS A 261 -21.50 12.76 -56.78
CA HIS A 261 -21.60 11.60 -55.92
C HIS A 261 -20.24 11.42 -55.23
N ASP A 262 -20.17 11.61 -53.92
CA ASP A 262 -19.05 11.15 -53.10
C ASP A 262 -19.60 10.33 -51.94
N GLN A 263 -19.22 9.05 -51.91
CA GLN A 263 -19.48 8.13 -50.79
C GLN A 263 -18.42 8.32 -49.70
N PRO A 264 -18.80 8.27 -48.41
CA PRO A 264 -17.83 8.26 -47.33
C PRO A 264 -17.28 6.84 -47.12
N SER A 265 -15.97 6.69 -47.33
CA SER A 265 -15.19 5.50 -46.95
C SER A 265 -15.09 5.40 -45.44
N GLN A 266 -15.70 4.37 -44.84
CA GLN A 266 -15.44 3.94 -43.47
C GLN A 266 -14.06 3.25 -43.42
N ALA A 267 -13.06 3.97 -42.92
CA ALA A 267 -11.80 3.37 -42.48
C ALA A 267 -11.68 3.58 -40.96
N ASP A 268 -11.65 2.48 -40.22
CA ASP A 268 -11.35 2.50 -38.78
C ASP A 268 -9.92 3.00 -38.55
N PRO A 269 -9.70 3.97 -37.64
CA PRO A 269 -8.37 4.44 -37.33
C PRO A 269 -7.70 3.47 -36.34
N THR A 270 -6.79 2.63 -36.82
CA THR A 270 -5.82 1.94 -35.95
C THR A 270 -4.84 2.96 -35.35
N PRO A 271 -4.48 2.84 -34.06
CA PRO A 271 -3.58 3.78 -33.39
C PRO A 271 -2.16 3.70 -33.98
N PRO A 272 -1.47 4.84 -34.18
CA PRO A 272 -0.12 4.87 -34.76
C PRO A 272 0.93 4.40 -33.75
N THR A 273 1.81 3.50 -34.19
CA THR A 273 3.04 3.12 -33.48
C THR A 273 4.02 4.29 -33.42
N THR A 274 4.50 4.61 -32.21
CA THR A 274 5.32 5.76 -31.85
C THR A 274 6.72 5.77 -32.49
N THR A 275 6.97 6.77 -33.32
CA THR A 275 8.32 7.26 -33.70
C THR A 275 8.34 8.78 -33.50
N ASN A 276 9.51 9.38 -33.22
CA ASN A 276 9.70 10.77 -32.77
C ASN A 276 9.18 11.90 -33.72
N SER A 277 8.44 11.57 -34.79
CA SER A 277 7.72 12.50 -35.67
C SER A 277 6.29 12.83 -35.18
N SER A 278 5.92 12.39 -33.97
CA SER A 278 4.55 12.41 -33.44
C SER A 278 4.02 13.81 -33.07
N ASN A 279 4.87 14.68 -32.51
CA ASN A 279 4.41 15.94 -31.89
C ASN A 279 3.93 16.99 -32.89
N ASP A 280 4.54 17.08 -34.07
CA ASP A 280 4.12 18.02 -35.11
C ASP A 280 2.74 17.66 -35.68
N VAL A 281 2.50 16.38 -35.92
CA VAL A 281 1.20 15.86 -36.39
C VAL A 281 0.12 16.09 -35.33
N PHE A 282 0.49 15.92 -34.06
CA PHE A 282 -0.39 16.14 -32.93
C PHE A 282 -0.82 17.61 -32.80
N MET A 283 0.14 18.55 -32.81
CA MET A 283 -0.16 19.98 -32.69
C MET A 283 -0.98 20.50 -33.89
N GLU A 284 -0.77 19.94 -35.08
CA GLU A 284 -1.58 20.28 -36.26
C GLU A 284 -3.02 19.78 -36.11
N GLN A 285 -3.24 18.56 -35.62
CA GLN A 285 -4.59 18.03 -35.36
C GLN A 285 -5.30 18.80 -34.24
N PHE A 286 -4.59 19.09 -33.15
CA PHE A 286 -5.12 19.90 -32.05
C PHE A 286 -5.54 21.29 -32.54
N GLY A 287 -4.70 21.98 -33.32
CA GLY A 287 -5.04 23.29 -33.89
C GLY A 287 -6.23 23.26 -34.86
N ARG A 288 -6.53 22.12 -35.49
CA ARG A 288 -7.73 21.94 -36.33
C ARG A 288 -9.00 21.80 -35.49
N TRP A 289 -8.94 21.10 -34.36
CA TRP A 289 -10.09 20.88 -33.47
C TRP A 289 -10.32 22.03 -32.49
N HIS A 290 -9.28 22.78 -32.16
CA HIS A 290 -9.31 23.79 -31.11
C HIS A 290 -8.85 25.16 -31.63
N ARG A 291 -9.80 26.06 -31.82
CA ARG A 291 -9.55 27.47 -32.13
C ARG A 291 -9.77 28.31 -30.88
N CYS A 292 -8.69 28.57 -30.14
CA CYS A 292 -8.68 29.56 -29.07
C CYS A 292 -7.76 30.73 -29.46
N ASP A 293 -8.31 31.94 -29.38
CA ASP A 293 -7.56 33.16 -29.69
C ASP A 293 -6.42 33.43 -28.69
N LYS A 294 -6.47 32.80 -27.51
CA LYS A 294 -5.47 32.90 -26.45
C LYS A 294 -4.51 31.70 -26.48
N LYS A 295 -3.68 31.58 -27.53
CA LYS A 295 -2.79 30.41 -27.71
C LYS A 295 -1.89 30.12 -26.49
N GLU A 296 -1.34 31.16 -25.86
CA GLU A 296 -0.42 31.03 -24.72
C GLU A 296 -1.11 30.82 -23.38
N ALA A 297 -2.39 31.21 -23.26
CA ALA A 297 -3.17 31.12 -22.03
C ALA A 297 -4.31 30.09 -22.12
N CYS A 298 -4.27 29.19 -23.12
CA CYS A 298 -5.26 28.15 -23.28
C CYS A 298 -4.97 27.01 -22.30
N PRO A 299 -5.89 26.64 -21.39
CA PRO A 299 -5.62 25.58 -20.41
C PRO A 299 -5.36 24.21 -21.05
N LEU A 300 -5.84 23.97 -22.28
CA LEU A 300 -5.61 22.71 -23.01
C LEU A 300 -4.21 22.59 -23.60
N THR A 301 -3.49 23.70 -23.84
CA THR A 301 -2.09 23.63 -24.30
C THR A 301 -1.14 23.22 -23.17
N LEU A 302 -1.58 23.34 -21.92
CA LEU A 302 -0.84 22.89 -20.74
C LEU A 302 -0.96 21.38 -20.49
N PHE A 303 -1.86 20.70 -21.21
CA PHE A 303 -2.13 19.27 -21.02
C PHE A 303 -0.99 18.37 -21.52
N HIS A 304 -0.19 18.81 -22.51
CA HIS A 304 0.93 18.05 -23.07
C HIS A 304 2.28 18.73 -22.74
N SER A 305 3.21 17.97 -22.18
CA SER A 305 4.54 18.44 -21.78
C SER A 305 5.64 17.54 -22.33
N GLU A 306 6.38 18.00 -23.35
CA GLU A 306 7.72 17.49 -23.65
C GLU A 306 8.77 18.61 -23.85
N GLU A 307 8.39 19.89 -23.94
CA GLU A 307 9.34 20.97 -24.25
C GLU A 307 9.81 21.79 -23.03
N HIS A 308 11.09 21.60 -22.71
CA HIS A 308 12.07 22.46 -22.02
C HIS A 308 11.60 23.35 -20.85
N LEU A 309 11.76 22.81 -19.65
CA LEU A 309 11.53 23.39 -18.32
C LEU A 309 12.53 24.49 -17.87
N TYR A 310 13.37 25.07 -18.74
CA TYR A 310 14.59 25.77 -18.29
C TYR A 310 14.62 27.30 -18.31
N SER A 311 13.50 28.00 -18.48
CA SER A 311 13.52 29.46 -18.26
C SER A 311 12.18 30.01 -17.77
N PHE A 312 11.98 30.06 -16.46
CA PHE A 312 10.99 30.96 -15.88
C PHE A 312 11.67 31.90 -14.89
N GLU A 313 11.77 33.15 -15.29
CA GLU A 313 12.07 34.27 -14.40
C GLU A 313 10.88 34.44 -13.45
N ASP A 314 11.20 34.59 -12.17
CA ASP A 314 10.33 34.70 -10.99
C ASP A 314 9.40 35.93 -11.08
N GLY A 315 8.34 35.80 -11.88
CA GLY A 315 7.27 36.79 -12.01
C GLY A 315 6.13 36.44 -11.06
N SER A 316 5.94 37.25 -10.02
CA SER A 316 4.92 37.10 -8.98
C SER A 316 3.51 36.82 -9.55
N ASP A 317 3.00 35.60 -9.31
CA ASP A 317 1.66 35.15 -9.67
C ASP A 317 0.60 35.78 -8.74
N ASP A 318 -0.01 36.88 -9.18
CA ASP A 318 -1.23 37.43 -8.61
C ASP A 318 -2.44 36.94 -9.45
N PHE A 319 -2.61 35.62 -9.52
CA PHE A 319 -3.74 35.00 -10.24
C PHE A 319 -4.99 35.04 -9.35
N MET A 320 -5.75 36.13 -9.45
CA MET A 320 -7.03 36.26 -8.78
C MET A 320 -8.04 35.24 -9.33
N ALA A 321 -8.33 34.22 -8.53
CA ALA A 321 -9.46 33.30 -8.72
C ALA A 321 -10.77 34.10 -8.66
N ALA A 322 -11.22 34.60 -9.81
CA ALA A 322 -12.50 35.27 -9.92
C ALA A 322 -13.63 34.29 -9.60
N ASP A 323 -14.45 34.64 -8.62
CA ASP A 323 -15.65 33.91 -8.21
C ASP A 323 -16.64 33.81 -9.39
N ARG A 324 -16.60 32.68 -10.12
CA ARG A 324 -17.46 32.39 -11.29
C ARG A 324 -18.66 31.52 -10.91
N SER A 325 -19.39 31.90 -9.86
CA SER A 325 -20.63 31.25 -9.40
C SER A 325 -21.86 31.59 -10.26
N GLY A 326 -21.84 31.20 -11.54
CA GLY A 326 -22.98 31.30 -12.45
C GLY A 326 -23.82 30.02 -12.52
N ASN A 327 -25.09 30.08 -12.09
CA ASN A 327 -26.10 29.00 -11.99
C ASN A 327 -26.50 28.25 -13.29
N ASN A 328 -25.75 28.37 -14.40
CA ASN A 328 -26.14 27.83 -15.72
C ASN A 328 -25.16 26.79 -16.30
N ARG A 329 -24.40 26.12 -15.43
CA ARG A 329 -23.28 25.23 -15.76
C ARG A 329 -23.62 23.74 -15.55
N GLN A 330 -24.79 23.29 -16.00
CA GLN A 330 -25.37 22.00 -15.58
C GLN A 330 -24.52 20.76 -15.97
N TRP A 331 -24.11 20.61 -17.24
CA TRP A 331 -23.45 19.36 -17.66
C TRP A 331 -22.01 19.23 -17.16
N LYS A 332 -21.27 20.35 -17.06
CA LYS A 332 -19.88 20.30 -16.59
C LYS A 332 -19.79 19.99 -15.10
N GLN A 333 -20.72 20.53 -14.29
CA GLN A 333 -20.83 20.21 -12.86
C GLN A 333 -21.13 18.72 -12.68
N GLN A 334 -21.97 18.13 -13.53
CA GLN A 334 -22.26 16.70 -13.50
C GLN A 334 -21.05 15.83 -13.88
N ILE A 335 -20.22 16.26 -14.85
CA ILE A 335 -18.97 15.58 -15.21
C ILE A 335 -17.97 15.65 -14.06
N ASP A 336 -17.75 16.85 -13.50
CA ASP A 336 -16.85 17.07 -12.37
C ASP A 336 -17.29 16.25 -11.15
N GLU A 337 -18.56 16.35 -10.75
CA GLU A 337 -19.13 15.58 -9.65
C GLU A 337 -18.96 14.08 -9.85
N ARG A 338 -19.32 13.55 -11.04
CA ARG A 338 -19.14 12.13 -11.35
C ARG A 338 -17.68 11.70 -11.19
N SER A 339 -16.75 12.43 -11.80
CA SER A 339 -15.33 12.09 -11.75
C SER A 339 -14.82 12.10 -10.32
N ARG A 340 -15.09 13.16 -9.57
CA ARG A 340 -14.68 13.30 -8.17
C ARG A 340 -15.24 12.17 -7.30
N ARG A 341 -16.51 11.80 -7.46
CA ARG A 341 -17.11 10.67 -6.73
C ARG A 341 -16.51 9.32 -7.10
N ILE A 342 -16.25 9.05 -8.38
CA ILE A 342 -15.55 7.83 -8.82
C ILE A 342 -14.14 7.78 -8.22
N ARG A 343 -13.39 8.89 -8.29
CA ARG A 343 -12.02 8.97 -7.77
C ARG A 343 -11.96 8.74 -6.27
N GLN A 344 -12.84 9.39 -5.51
CA GLN A 344 -12.98 9.17 -4.06
C GLN A 344 -13.35 7.71 -3.76
N SER A 345 -14.28 7.12 -4.51
CA SER A 345 -14.69 5.71 -4.33
C SER A 345 -13.55 4.74 -4.59
N MET A 346 -12.78 4.95 -5.65
CA MET A 346 -11.59 4.14 -5.97
C MET A 346 -10.49 4.27 -4.92
N ALA A 347 -10.25 5.49 -4.41
CA ALA A 347 -9.30 5.71 -3.32
C ALA A 347 -9.75 5.00 -2.04
N PHE A 348 -11.03 5.12 -1.67
CA PHE A 348 -11.62 4.44 -0.51
C PHE A 348 -11.51 2.91 -0.65
N LEU A 349 -11.80 2.34 -1.83
CA LEU A 349 -11.60 0.92 -2.10
C LEU A 349 -10.12 0.49 -1.95
N GLY A 350 -9.18 1.32 -2.40
CA GLY A 350 -7.74 1.11 -2.20
C GLY A 350 -7.35 1.10 -0.72
N ASP A 351 -7.89 2.03 0.06
CA ASP A 351 -7.68 2.08 1.52
C ASP A 351 -8.25 0.85 2.23
N LEU A 352 -9.38 0.33 1.78
CA LEU A 352 -9.96 -0.92 2.30
C LEU A 352 -9.07 -2.12 1.99
N ILE A 353 -8.44 -2.18 0.81
CA ILE A 353 -7.43 -3.20 0.50
C ILE A 353 -6.25 -3.08 1.45
N ILE A 354 -5.70 -1.89 1.65
CA ILE A 354 -4.58 -1.65 2.59
C ILE A 354 -4.96 -2.06 4.02
N ASP A 355 -6.15 -1.68 4.50
CA ASP A 355 -6.58 -2.05 5.85
C ASP A 355 -6.71 -3.56 6.01
N TRP A 356 -7.41 -4.22 5.07
CA TRP A 356 -7.60 -5.67 5.07
C TRP A 356 -6.27 -6.42 4.97
N SER A 357 -5.44 -6.13 3.95
CA SER A 357 -4.18 -6.84 3.70
C SER A 357 -3.13 -6.59 4.78
N SER A 358 -3.20 -5.46 5.48
CA SER A 358 -2.28 -5.18 6.59
C SER A 358 -2.58 -6.01 7.84
N ARG A 359 -3.71 -6.71 7.96
CA ARG A 359 -4.01 -7.52 9.14
C ARG A 359 -3.17 -8.78 9.19
N VAL A 360 -2.63 -9.08 10.36
CA VAL A 360 -1.62 -10.12 10.56
C VAL A 360 -2.07 -11.51 10.07
N TRP A 361 -3.32 -11.90 10.33
CA TRP A 361 -3.86 -13.18 9.88
C TRP A 361 -4.14 -13.20 8.37
N VAL A 362 -4.66 -12.10 7.84
CA VAL A 362 -4.90 -11.91 6.40
C VAL A 362 -3.62 -12.06 5.57
N ILE A 363 -2.47 -11.61 6.10
CA ILE A 363 -1.16 -11.81 5.47
C ILE A 363 -0.90 -13.29 5.17
N SER A 364 -1.21 -14.16 6.12
CA SER A 364 -1.04 -15.60 5.92
C SER A 364 -2.00 -16.15 4.86
N GLU A 365 -3.21 -15.61 4.77
CA GLU A 365 -4.28 -16.07 3.88
C GLU A 365 -3.96 -15.77 2.41
N TYR A 366 -3.63 -14.52 2.07
CA TYR A 366 -3.26 -14.19 0.69
C TYR A 366 -1.91 -14.80 0.29
N SER A 367 -0.99 -14.98 1.25
CA SER A 367 0.29 -15.66 0.98
C SER A 367 0.09 -17.15 0.71
N ILE A 368 -0.89 -17.79 1.35
CA ILE A 368 -1.32 -19.14 1.00
C ILE A 368 -1.93 -19.14 -0.41
N ALA A 369 -2.82 -18.19 -0.74
CA ALA A 369 -3.39 -18.07 -2.08
C ALA A 369 -2.29 -17.97 -3.17
N LYS A 370 -1.26 -17.15 -2.93
CA LYS A 370 -0.10 -16.97 -3.81
C LYS A 370 0.68 -18.25 -4.08
N ARG A 371 0.78 -19.17 -3.11
CA ARG A 371 1.53 -20.43 -3.27
C ARG A 371 0.73 -21.56 -3.93
N LYS A 372 -0.59 -21.43 -4.02
CA LYS A 372 -1.45 -22.49 -4.57
C LYS A 372 -1.29 -22.59 -6.07
N GLN A 373 -1.61 -23.75 -6.63
CA GLN A 373 -1.42 -24.07 -8.05
C GLN A 373 -2.10 -23.07 -9.01
N LYS A 374 -3.31 -22.58 -8.67
CA LYS A 374 -4.01 -21.58 -9.49
C LYS A 374 -3.41 -20.16 -9.35
N SER A 375 -2.62 -19.92 -8.29
CA SER A 375 -1.95 -18.64 -7.99
C SER A 375 -2.87 -17.43 -8.20
N SER A 376 -4.13 -17.54 -7.77
CA SER A 376 -5.10 -16.45 -7.85
C SER A 376 -5.90 -16.30 -6.56
N LEU A 377 -6.24 -15.06 -6.27
CA LEU A 377 -7.11 -14.65 -5.17
C LEU A 377 -8.35 -14.00 -5.77
N LYS A 378 -9.55 -14.48 -5.40
CA LYS A 378 -10.78 -13.78 -5.74
C LYS A 378 -11.07 -12.72 -4.70
N TYR A 379 -11.64 -11.60 -5.11
CA TYR A 379 -12.08 -10.57 -4.18
C TYR A 379 -13.37 -9.89 -4.60
N TRP A 380 -14.09 -9.32 -3.63
CA TRP A 380 -15.33 -8.59 -3.83
C TRP A 380 -15.48 -7.43 -2.85
N PHE A 381 -16.23 -6.42 -3.28
CA PHE A 381 -16.67 -5.32 -2.43
C PHE A 381 -18.19 -5.29 -2.39
N LEU A 382 -18.78 -5.49 -1.22
CA LEU A 382 -20.21 -5.43 -1.00
C LEU A 382 -20.82 -4.07 -1.38
N GLN A 383 -20.08 -2.98 -1.27
CA GLN A 383 -20.60 -1.67 -1.68
C GLN A 383 -20.82 -1.53 -3.20
N LEU A 384 -20.29 -2.46 -4.01
CA LEU A 384 -20.53 -2.53 -5.45
C LEU A 384 -21.70 -3.47 -5.80
N ASP A 385 -22.44 -3.95 -4.79
CA ASP A 385 -23.63 -4.80 -4.95
C ASP A 385 -24.71 -4.09 -5.77
N PRO A 386 -25.09 -4.62 -6.96
CA PRO A 386 -26.15 -4.05 -7.78
C PRO A 386 -27.52 -4.44 -7.22
N GLU A 387 -27.96 -3.83 -6.12
CA GLU A 387 -29.19 -4.23 -5.39
C GLU A 387 -30.46 -4.45 -6.27
N LYS A 388 -30.50 -3.89 -7.49
CA LYS A 388 -31.67 -3.88 -8.38
C LYS A 388 -31.42 -4.36 -9.81
N ASP A 389 -30.19 -4.76 -10.17
CA ASP A 389 -29.84 -5.09 -11.57
C ASP A 389 -29.39 -6.55 -11.73
N TYR A 390 -30.27 -7.48 -11.36
CA TYR A 390 -30.10 -8.92 -11.61
C TYR A 390 -30.07 -9.28 -13.11
N GLY A 391 -30.30 -8.31 -14.00
CA GLY A 391 -30.30 -8.48 -15.46
C GLY A 391 -28.91 -8.41 -16.09
N LEU A 392 -27.89 -7.95 -15.36
CA LEU A 392 -26.51 -8.00 -15.81
C LEU A 392 -25.96 -9.42 -15.65
N GLY A 393 -26.30 -10.27 -16.63
CA GLY A 393 -25.85 -11.65 -16.74
C GLY A 393 -24.33 -11.76 -16.87
N GLY A 394 -23.62 -11.63 -15.75
CA GLY A 394 -22.19 -11.89 -15.68
C GLY A 394 -21.33 -10.91 -14.89
N LEU A 395 -21.85 -10.22 -13.85
CA LEU A 395 -20.91 -9.71 -12.84
C LEU A 395 -20.16 -10.88 -12.23
N ARG A 396 -18.84 -10.73 -12.15
CA ARG A 396 -17.96 -11.74 -11.61
C ARG A 396 -17.19 -11.17 -10.44
N PHE A 397 -16.80 -12.04 -9.53
CA PHE A 397 -15.76 -11.72 -8.57
C PHE A 397 -14.51 -11.24 -9.31
N PHE A 398 -13.88 -10.20 -8.79
CA PHE A 398 -12.59 -9.77 -9.30
C PHE A 398 -11.56 -10.87 -9.02
N GLU A 399 -10.55 -10.98 -9.88
CA GLU A 399 -9.49 -11.96 -9.73
C GLU A 399 -8.14 -11.26 -9.74
N PHE A 400 -7.34 -11.47 -8.70
CA PHE A 400 -5.95 -11.06 -8.63
C PHE A 400 -5.06 -12.26 -8.89
N LYS A 401 -4.36 -12.25 -10.03
CA LYS A 401 -3.42 -13.31 -10.41
C LYS A 401 -2.02 -12.89 -10.00
N PHE A 402 -1.41 -13.60 -9.06
CA PHE A 402 -0.13 -13.15 -8.48
C PHE A 402 1.03 -13.16 -9.49
N ASP A 403 0.90 -13.92 -10.58
CA ASP A 403 1.86 -14.09 -11.66
C ASP A 403 1.52 -13.30 -12.93
N ASP A 404 0.61 -12.31 -12.85
CA ASP A 404 0.24 -11.50 -14.01
C ASP A 404 1.43 -10.66 -14.52
N PRO A 405 1.87 -10.86 -15.78
CA PRO A 405 3.03 -10.15 -16.33
C PRO A 405 2.78 -8.63 -16.50
N SER A 406 1.53 -8.18 -16.55
CA SER A 406 1.19 -6.75 -16.65
C SER A 406 1.59 -5.95 -15.42
N PHE A 407 1.78 -6.60 -14.27
CA PHE A 407 2.16 -5.94 -13.02
C PHE A 407 3.49 -5.21 -13.13
N SER A 408 4.44 -5.75 -13.90
CA SER A 408 5.72 -5.07 -14.13
C SER A 408 5.54 -3.74 -14.86
N ALA A 409 4.65 -3.68 -15.86
CA ALA A 409 4.35 -2.43 -16.57
C ALA A 409 3.65 -1.43 -15.64
N ILE A 410 2.66 -1.89 -14.86
CA ILE A 410 1.92 -1.06 -13.89
C ILE A 410 2.85 -0.47 -12.82
N GLN A 411 3.80 -1.26 -12.32
CA GLN A 411 4.81 -0.81 -11.35
C GLN A 411 5.81 0.18 -11.97
N GLN A 412 6.26 -0.05 -13.20
CA GLN A 412 7.21 0.84 -13.88
C GLN A 412 6.64 2.25 -14.09
N THR A 413 5.34 2.37 -14.38
CA THR A 413 4.67 3.68 -14.48
C THR A 413 4.74 4.49 -13.19
N ARG A 414 4.84 3.83 -12.01
CA ARG A 414 4.92 4.50 -10.71
C ARG A 414 6.28 5.16 -10.46
N THR A 415 7.35 4.52 -10.89
CA THR A 415 8.72 4.95 -10.57
C THR A 415 9.03 6.30 -11.21
N SER A 416 8.52 6.55 -12.41
CA SER A 416 8.72 7.83 -13.11
C SER A 416 8.07 9.03 -12.41
N SER A 417 6.96 8.84 -11.71
CA SER A 417 6.17 9.93 -11.10
C SER A 417 6.72 10.37 -9.73
N ARG A 418 7.56 9.56 -9.09
CA ARG A 418 7.93 9.72 -7.68
C ARG A 418 9.35 10.23 -7.43
N LEU A 419 10.00 10.84 -8.41
CA LEU A 419 11.26 11.56 -8.17
C LEU A 419 11.01 12.62 -7.07
N VAL A 420 11.43 12.26 -5.87
CA VAL A 420 11.18 12.97 -4.62
C VAL A 420 11.99 14.26 -4.68
N GLY A 421 11.34 15.40 -4.92
CA GLY A 421 12.01 16.70 -4.92
C GLY A 421 11.58 17.66 -6.02
N MET A 422 10.99 17.16 -7.12
CA MET A 422 10.44 18.04 -8.15
C MET A 422 9.15 18.72 -7.63
N PRO A 423 9.05 20.06 -7.67
CA PRO A 423 7.82 20.76 -7.31
C PRO A 423 6.68 20.26 -8.20
N ASP A 424 5.62 19.73 -7.56
CA ASP A 424 4.39 19.16 -8.12
C ASP A 424 4.22 19.41 -9.63
N THR A 425 4.83 18.58 -10.47
CA THR A 425 4.36 18.49 -11.86
C THR A 425 2.94 17.97 -11.78
N ALA A 426 2.00 18.72 -12.35
CA ALA A 426 0.61 18.29 -12.39
C ALA A 426 0.57 17.01 -13.22
N THR A 427 0.43 15.86 -12.58
CA THR A 427 0.30 14.57 -13.24
C THR A 427 -1.16 14.16 -13.18
N SER A 428 -1.64 13.49 -14.23
CA SER A 428 -2.93 12.82 -14.15
C SER A 428 -2.86 11.82 -12.99
N ASP A 429 -3.94 11.70 -12.20
CA ASP A 429 -4.06 10.68 -11.15
C ASP A 429 -4.94 9.52 -11.67
N PRO A 430 -4.47 8.62 -12.56
CA PRO A 430 -5.30 7.56 -13.12
C PRO A 430 -5.71 6.57 -12.02
N VAL A 431 -6.96 6.72 -11.53
CA VAL A 431 -7.43 6.01 -10.35
C VAL A 431 -7.48 4.50 -10.50
N ALA A 432 -7.70 4.00 -11.72
CA ALA A 432 -7.62 2.56 -12.00
C ALA A 432 -6.18 2.05 -11.80
N LEU A 433 -5.20 2.75 -12.37
CA LEU A 433 -3.78 2.40 -12.25
C LEU A 433 -3.33 2.45 -10.78
N LYS A 434 -3.70 3.51 -10.04
CA LYS A 434 -3.36 3.67 -8.62
C LYS A 434 -3.97 2.57 -7.74
N PHE A 435 -5.22 2.18 -8.02
CA PHE A 435 -5.86 1.06 -7.32
C PHE A 435 -5.10 -0.25 -7.59
N HIS A 436 -4.75 -0.57 -8.84
CA HIS A 436 -3.97 -1.77 -9.17
C HIS A 436 -2.56 -1.73 -8.58
N GLN A 437 -1.87 -0.59 -8.62
CA GLN A 437 -0.57 -0.42 -7.97
C GLN A 437 -0.66 -0.67 -6.46
N THR A 438 -1.73 -0.22 -5.82
CA THR A 438 -2.00 -0.48 -4.40
C THR A 438 -2.18 -1.97 -4.16
N LEU A 439 -3.02 -2.64 -4.95
CA LEU A 439 -3.28 -4.07 -4.84
C LEU A 439 -2.00 -4.91 -5.03
N ILE A 440 -1.21 -4.59 -6.06
CA ILE A 440 0.08 -5.23 -6.35
C ILE A 440 1.04 -5.03 -5.17
N GLY A 441 1.24 -3.79 -4.73
CA GLY A 441 2.16 -3.49 -3.63
C GLY A 441 1.74 -4.13 -2.30
N GLN A 442 0.43 -4.28 -2.06
CA GLN A 442 -0.07 -4.95 -0.86
C GLN A 442 0.04 -6.48 -0.91
N LEU A 443 -0.21 -7.10 -2.07
CA LEU A 443 -0.36 -8.56 -2.16
C LEU A 443 0.87 -9.28 -2.72
N ASN A 444 1.72 -8.60 -3.49
CA ASN A 444 2.84 -9.23 -4.18
C ASN A 444 4.21 -8.92 -3.59
N ASP A 445 4.44 -7.68 -3.18
CA ASP A 445 5.80 -7.14 -2.99
C ASP A 445 6.19 -6.91 -1.54
N GLN A 446 5.39 -7.37 -0.56
CA GLN A 446 5.71 -7.10 0.84
C GLN A 446 6.91 -7.93 1.32
N PRO A 447 8.04 -7.29 1.69
CA PRO A 447 9.16 -8.00 2.29
C PRO A 447 8.79 -8.50 3.69
N PHE A 448 9.59 -9.44 4.18
CA PHE A 448 9.43 -10.02 5.52
C PHE A 448 9.29 -8.95 6.63
N LEU A 449 10.17 -7.94 6.62
CA LEU A 449 10.15 -6.88 7.63
C LEU A 449 8.88 -6.03 7.55
N GLU A 450 8.34 -5.76 6.36
CA GLU A 450 7.08 -5.01 6.22
C GLU A 450 5.91 -5.83 6.76
N MET A 451 5.80 -7.11 6.36
CA MET A 451 4.77 -8.00 6.89
C MET A 451 4.84 -8.12 8.42
N MET A 452 6.04 -8.23 8.99
CA MET A 452 6.23 -8.30 10.44
C MET A 452 5.87 -6.99 11.14
N LEU A 453 6.33 -5.84 10.63
CA LEU A 453 6.37 -4.60 11.40
C LEU A 453 5.24 -3.61 11.05
N LYS A 454 4.68 -3.69 9.84
CA LYS A 454 3.58 -2.82 9.39
C LYS A 454 2.20 -3.46 9.61
N SER A 455 2.16 -4.77 9.87
CA SER A 455 0.87 -5.44 10.05
C SER A 455 0.10 -4.91 11.26
N LYS A 456 -1.23 -5.06 11.25
CA LYS A 456 -2.12 -4.79 12.37
C LYS A 456 -2.43 -6.12 13.05
N ALA A 457 -2.08 -6.22 14.33
CA ALA A 457 -2.28 -7.42 15.12
C ALA A 457 -2.94 -7.07 16.45
N SER A 458 -3.92 -7.85 16.89
CA SER A 458 -4.54 -7.69 18.20
C SER A 458 -3.53 -7.96 19.32
N LYS A 459 -2.62 -8.91 19.10
CA LYS A 459 -1.45 -9.15 19.94
C LYS A 459 -0.18 -9.10 19.11
N ASN A 460 0.88 -8.50 19.64
CA ASN A 460 2.13 -8.35 18.91
C ASN A 460 2.83 -9.70 18.63
N GLU A 461 2.63 -10.71 19.48
CA GLU A 461 3.10 -12.08 19.26
C GLU A 461 2.47 -12.77 18.03
N ASP A 462 1.23 -12.40 17.64
CA ASP A 462 0.53 -13.01 16.51
C ASP A 462 1.28 -12.82 15.17
N ARG A 463 2.10 -11.76 15.09
CA ARG A 463 2.99 -11.48 13.94
C ARG A 463 3.93 -12.64 13.67
N PHE A 464 4.48 -13.24 14.72
CA PHE A 464 5.40 -14.35 14.60
C PHE A 464 4.66 -15.62 14.14
N TYR A 465 3.47 -15.89 14.65
CA TYR A 465 2.69 -17.04 14.23
C TYR A 465 2.23 -16.96 12.79
N ALA A 466 1.86 -15.77 12.30
CA ALA A 466 1.32 -15.62 10.96
C ALA A 466 2.40 -15.48 9.88
N VAL A 467 3.46 -14.71 10.14
CA VAL A 467 4.42 -14.30 9.09
C VAL A 467 5.63 -15.24 9.00
N PHE A 468 6.17 -15.74 10.11
CA PHE A 468 7.35 -16.62 10.06
C PHE A 468 7.15 -17.86 9.18
N PRO A 469 6.02 -18.59 9.27
CA PRO A 469 5.77 -19.76 8.44
C PRO A 469 5.75 -19.46 6.93
N LEU A 470 5.56 -18.18 6.55
CA LEU A 470 5.52 -17.76 5.16
C LEU A 470 6.92 -17.60 4.56
N THR A 471 7.93 -17.37 5.40
CA THR A 471 9.30 -17.16 4.95
C THR A 471 10.08 -18.46 4.89
N THR A 472 10.72 -18.75 3.75
CA THR A 472 11.61 -19.91 3.63
C THR A 472 12.80 -19.81 4.57
N LYS A 473 13.28 -18.57 4.80
CA LYS A 473 14.43 -18.22 5.63
C LYS A 473 14.19 -18.47 7.12
N TYR A 474 13.04 -18.06 7.68
CA TYR A 474 12.81 -18.08 9.13
C TYR A 474 11.72 -19.05 9.61
N LYS A 475 11.03 -19.77 8.71
CA LYS A 475 9.99 -20.74 9.11
C LYS A 475 10.45 -21.77 10.14
N HIS A 476 11.73 -22.15 10.11
CA HIS A 476 12.28 -23.19 10.98
C HIS A 476 12.56 -22.70 12.41
N MET A 477 12.49 -21.38 12.66
CA MET A 477 12.77 -20.81 13.98
C MET A 477 11.64 -21.01 14.99
N ILE A 478 10.42 -21.26 14.51
CA ILE A 478 9.26 -21.55 15.35
C ILE A 478 8.95 -23.05 15.22
N THR A 479 9.65 -23.86 16.02
CA THR A 479 9.42 -25.30 16.10
C THR A 479 8.25 -25.67 17.00
N ASP A 480 8.00 -24.88 18.05
CA ASP A 480 6.87 -25.04 18.97
C ASP A 480 6.13 -23.71 19.13
N LYS A 481 4.79 -23.75 19.01
CA LYS A 481 3.94 -22.57 19.21
C LYS A 481 4.04 -22.02 20.63
N THR A 482 4.34 -22.84 21.65
CA THR A 482 4.52 -22.32 23.03
C THR A 482 5.81 -21.52 23.20
N LEU A 483 6.76 -21.63 22.26
CA LEU A 483 8.00 -20.86 22.30
C LEU A 483 7.74 -19.35 22.19
N VAL A 484 6.87 -18.93 21.27
CA VAL A 484 6.58 -17.50 21.06
C VAL A 484 5.91 -16.88 22.29
N ALA A 485 4.96 -17.59 22.91
CA ALA A 485 4.31 -17.13 24.15
C ALA A 485 5.31 -16.91 25.30
N SER A 486 6.43 -17.65 25.33
CA SER A 486 7.48 -17.47 26.34
C SER A 486 8.31 -16.20 26.14
N TRP A 487 8.25 -15.57 24.96
CA TRP A 487 9.04 -14.38 24.63
C TRP A 487 8.49 -13.07 25.22
N GLN A 488 7.25 -13.05 25.75
CA GLN A 488 6.64 -11.87 26.36
C GLN A 488 6.55 -10.65 25.41
N ILE A 489 6.02 -10.86 24.19
CA ILE A 489 5.98 -9.82 23.14
C ILE A 489 4.70 -8.99 23.26
N HIS A 490 4.79 -7.92 24.05
CA HIS A 490 3.66 -7.04 24.34
C HIS A 490 3.65 -5.76 23.51
N THR A 491 4.80 -5.33 22.97
CA THR A 491 4.95 -4.05 22.25
C THR A 491 5.71 -4.19 20.94
N MET A 492 5.58 -3.22 20.04
CA MET A 492 6.40 -3.18 18.81
C MET A 492 7.91 -3.12 19.08
N ALA A 493 8.33 -2.50 20.20
CA ALA A 493 9.73 -2.52 20.61
C ALA A 493 10.18 -3.96 20.94
N SER A 494 9.37 -4.74 21.67
CA SER A 494 9.67 -6.15 21.95
C SER A 494 9.66 -7.02 20.69
N VAL A 495 8.83 -6.71 19.68
CA VAL A 495 8.87 -7.37 18.36
C VAL A 495 10.23 -7.15 17.70
N LYS A 496 10.69 -5.89 17.60
CA LYS A 496 11.97 -5.56 16.96
C LYS A 496 13.16 -6.15 17.72
N LEU A 497 13.18 -6.08 19.05
CA LEU A 497 14.22 -6.71 19.87
C LEU A 497 14.29 -8.21 19.60
N LYS A 498 13.14 -8.89 19.56
CA LYS A 498 13.11 -10.32 19.23
C LYS A 498 13.59 -10.60 17.80
N LEU A 499 13.24 -9.74 16.84
CA LEU A 499 13.77 -9.86 15.47
C LEU A 499 15.30 -9.73 15.43
N TYR A 500 15.91 -8.82 16.21
CA TYR A 500 17.37 -8.72 16.31
C TYR A 500 18.04 -9.97 16.90
N GLU A 501 17.34 -10.73 17.73
CA GLU A 501 17.83 -12.03 18.23
C GLU A 501 17.78 -13.11 17.14
N LEU A 502 16.72 -13.11 16.32
CA LEU A 502 16.38 -14.22 15.44
C LEU A 502 16.94 -14.08 14.01
N MET A 503 16.99 -12.87 13.47
CA MET A 503 17.36 -12.64 12.07
C MET A 503 18.85 -12.89 11.81
N ASP A 504 19.24 -12.90 10.54
CA ASP A 504 20.67 -12.92 10.17
C ASP A 504 21.22 -11.48 10.12
N THR A 505 22.54 -11.33 9.95
CA THR A 505 23.21 -10.02 9.94
C THR A 505 22.57 -9.05 8.95
N LYS A 506 22.26 -9.53 7.73
CA LYS A 506 21.68 -8.74 6.66
C LYS A 506 20.32 -8.14 7.03
N ASP A 507 19.38 -8.94 7.51
CA ASP A 507 18.04 -8.43 7.84
C ASP A 507 18.05 -7.60 9.13
N LYS A 508 18.98 -7.86 10.06
CA LYS A 508 19.22 -6.98 11.22
C LYS A 508 19.69 -5.60 10.80
N LEU A 509 20.62 -5.53 9.85
CA LEU A 509 21.09 -4.24 9.32
C LEU A 509 19.97 -3.53 8.57
N ASN A 510 19.19 -4.21 7.71
CA ASN A 510 18.02 -3.59 7.06
C ASN A 510 17.04 -2.99 8.10
N LEU A 511 16.76 -3.70 9.20
CA LEU A 511 15.93 -3.17 10.29
C LEU A 511 16.57 -1.96 11.00
N LEU A 512 17.89 -1.97 11.18
CA LEU A 512 18.62 -0.85 11.77
C LEU A 512 18.53 0.39 10.87
N TYR A 513 18.74 0.25 9.56
CA TYR A 513 18.65 1.36 8.61
C TYR A 513 17.21 1.88 8.45
N LEU A 514 16.21 1.00 8.40
CA LEU A 514 14.79 1.41 8.45
C LEU A 514 14.49 2.27 9.71
N THR A 515 15.06 1.89 10.85
CA THR A 515 14.84 2.63 12.10
C THR A 515 15.69 3.90 12.19
N GLY A 516 16.90 3.85 11.64
CA GLY A 516 17.88 4.93 11.62
C GLY A 516 17.65 5.96 10.52
N ASN A 517 16.74 5.68 9.58
CA ASN A 517 16.33 6.61 8.54
C ASN A 517 15.83 7.92 9.15
N TYR A 518 16.13 9.04 8.48
CA TYR A 518 15.83 10.37 9.00
C TYR A 518 14.33 10.73 8.90
N TYR A 519 13.59 10.17 7.92
CA TYR A 519 12.14 10.35 7.79
C TYR A 519 11.34 9.62 8.88
N THR A 520 11.95 8.63 9.53
CA THR A 520 11.33 7.89 10.63
C THR A 520 10.98 8.87 11.74
N ARG A 521 9.67 9.03 12.00
CA ARG A 521 9.16 9.95 13.03
C ARG A 521 9.67 9.49 14.41
N ARG A 522 10.66 10.19 14.93
CA ARG A 522 11.14 10.02 16.30
C ARG A 522 10.33 10.96 17.18
N GLY A 523 9.20 10.45 17.68
CA GLY A 523 8.66 10.93 18.95
C GLY A 523 9.74 10.81 20.04
N ASP A 524 9.46 11.32 21.24
CA ASP A 524 10.39 11.33 22.39
C ASP A 524 11.32 10.11 22.39
N MET A 525 12.63 10.35 22.44
CA MET A 525 13.62 9.28 22.24
C MET A 525 13.60 8.31 23.41
N ILE A 526 12.89 7.20 23.26
CA ILE A 526 12.81 6.15 24.26
C ILE A 526 13.89 5.12 23.95
N LEU A 527 14.64 4.68 24.97
CA LEU A 527 15.59 3.59 24.83
C LEU A 527 14.85 2.23 24.74
N PRO A 528 15.30 1.28 23.90
CA PRO A 528 16.41 1.43 22.98
C PRO A 528 16.05 2.19 21.69
N THR A 529 16.87 3.15 21.26
CA THR A 529 16.53 4.05 20.14
C THR A 529 16.46 3.34 18.78
N PHE A 530 17.03 2.14 18.67
CA PHE A 530 16.93 1.28 17.49
C PHE A 530 15.68 0.39 17.47
N ALA A 531 14.85 0.37 18.52
CA ALA A 531 13.63 -0.44 18.55
C ALA A 531 12.35 0.38 18.72
N THR A 532 12.42 1.56 19.33
CA THR A 532 11.25 2.37 19.69
C THR A 532 10.64 3.25 18.57
N PRO A 533 11.37 3.70 17.53
CA PRO A 533 10.78 4.59 16.52
C PRO A 533 9.69 3.94 15.68
N THR A 534 8.72 4.75 15.23
CA THR A 534 7.73 4.34 14.23
C THR A 534 8.35 4.44 12.85
N LEU A 535 8.50 3.31 12.17
CA LEU A 535 9.20 3.22 10.88
C LEU A 535 8.51 4.04 9.79
N CYS A 536 9.33 4.68 8.96
CA CYS A 536 8.89 5.27 7.70
C CYS A 536 9.09 4.25 6.56
N TRP A 537 8.05 4.01 5.77
CA TRP A 537 8.07 3.06 4.65
C TRP A 537 8.10 3.75 3.27
N TYR A 538 8.44 5.03 3.21
CA TYR A 538 8.60 5.73 1.93
C TYR A 538 9.86 5.34 1.16
N VAL A 539 10.77 4.63 1.84
CA VAL A 539 12.10 4.27 1.36
C VAL A 539 12.15 2.78 1.05
N PRO A 540 12.97 2.33 0.07
CA PRO A 540 13.15 0.92 -0.21
C PRO A 540 13.46 0.11 1.06
N THR A 541 12.77 -1.01 1.22
CA THR A 541 12.91 -1.91 2.37
C THR A 541 14.17 -2.77 2.33
N GLU A 542 14.87 -2.77 1.20
CA GLU A 542 16.06 -3.57 0.92
C GLU A 542 17.30 -2.70 0.71
N TYR A 543 17.63 -1.87 1.70
CA TYR A 543 18.80 -0.98 1.67
C TYR A 543 20.09 -1.69 1.25
N LEU A 544 20.34 -2.90 1.75
CA LEU A 544 21.60 -3.60 1.51
C LEU A 544 21.56 -4.58 0.32
N VAL A 545 20.47 -4.62 -0.43
CA VAL A 545 20.25 -5.64 -1.48
C VAL A 545 19.87 -5.05 -2.81
N GLY A 546 19.60 -3.74 -2.87
CA GLY A 546 19.31 -3.04 -4.11
C GLY A 546 20.43 -3.29 -5.12
N GLN A 547 20.28 -4.33 -5.93
CA GLN A 547 20.96 -4.43 -7.19
C GLN A 547 20.39 -3.26 -7.97
N HIS A 548 21.11 -2.14 -8.01
CA HIS A 548 20.84 -1.12 -9.01
C HIS A 548 20.73 -1.89 -10.33
N LYS A 549 19.55 -1.88 -10.95
CA LYS A 549 19.17 -2.77 -12.07
C LYS A 549 19.96 -2.51 -13.36
N GLY A 550 21.09 -1.83 -13.29
CA GLY A 550 22.06 -1.68 -14.38
C GLY A 550 23.21 -2.67 -14.23
N ASN A 551 23.96 -2.89 -15.31
CA ASN A 551 25.18 -3.71 -15.32
C ASN A 551 26.34 -3.13 -14.47
N GLN A 552 26.05 -2.26 -13.51
CA GLN A 552 27.05 -1.67 -12.62
C GLN A 552 27.46 -2.71 -11.58
N GLN A 553 28.77 -2.86 -11.40
CA GLN A 553 29.36 -3.81 -10.48
C GLN A 553 28.77 -3.58 -9.09
N HIS A 554 28.40 -4.67 -8.39
CA HIS A 554 27.88 -4.61 -7.02
C HIS A 554 28.76 -3.71 -6.15
N GLU A 555 28.19 -2.62 -5.69
CA GLU A 555 28.87 -1.75 -4.75
C GLU A 555 29.13 -2.52 -3.45
N PRO A 556 30.35 -2.43 -2.88
CA PRO A 556 30.68 -3.16 -1.68
C PRO A 556 29.87 -2.59 -0.49
N CYS A 557 29.08 -3.46 0.14
CA CYS A 557 28.40 -3.15 1.40
C CYS A 557 29.43 -2.78 2.48
N ASN A 558 29.14 -1.76 3.30
CA ASN A 558 30.00 -1.30 4.40
C ASN A 558 30.01 -2.27 5.61
N PHE A 559 29.58 -3.51 5.41
CA PHE A 559 29.40 -4.49 6.47
C PHE A 559 29.81 -5.87 5.98
N ASP A 560 30.46 -6.64 6.87
CA ASP A 560 30.75 -8.05 6.62
C ASP A 560 29.48 -8.86 6.90
N LEU A 561 28.70 -9.13 5.85
CA LEU A 561 27.40 -9.81 5.98
C LEU A 561 27.53 -11.28 6.40
N ASP A 562 28.72 -11.88 6.21
CA ASP A 562 29.01 -13.26 6.56
C ASP A 562 29.46 -13.40 8.03
N ASP A 563 29.89 -12.30 8.67
CA ASP A 563 30.24 -12.29 10.09
C ASP A 563 29.01 -11.96 10.98
N PRO A 564 28.52 -12.91 11.80
CA PRO A 564 27.45 -12.63 12.76
C PRO A 564 27.87 -11.66 13.87
N SER A 565 29.16 -11.36 14.02
CA SER A 565 29.69 -10.35 14.94
C SER A 565 29.54 -8.91 14.45
N THR A 566 29.23 -8.72 13.15
CA THR A 566 29.00 -7.41 12.55
C THR A 566 27.83 -6.67 13.21
N LEU A 567 26.79 -7.39 13.64
CA LEU A 567 25.68 -6.81 14.40
C LEU A 567 25.13 -7.82 15.42
N GLN A 568 25.35 -7.51 16.71
CA GLN A 568 24.92 -8.34 17.84
C GLN A 568 24.08 -7.55 18.83
N LEU A 569 23.01 -8.17 19.33
CA LEU A 569 22.18 -7.63 20.41
C LEU A 569 22.72 -8.09 21.75
N PHE A 570 22.90 -7.15 22.68
CA PHE A 570 23.33 -7.38 24.04
C PHE A 570 22.30 -6.83 25.04
N ILE A 571 22.21 -7.47 26.19
CA ILE A 571 21.38 -7.05 27.32
C ILE A 571 22.31 -6.75 28.49
N ASN A 572 22.42 -5.48 28.85
CA ASN A 572 23.19 -5.05 30.01
C ASN A 572 22.30 -5.07 31.25
N LYS A 573 22.61 -5.96 32.21
CA LYS A 573 21.95 -6.01 33.51
C LYS A 573 22.75 -5.13 34.47
N ASN A 574 22.17 -4.02 34.91
CA ASN A 574 22.83 -3.14 35.85
C ASN A 574 22.89 -3.80 37.24
N ASN A 575 24.04 -4.38 37.60
CA ASN A 575 24.21 -5.12 38.86
C ASN A 575 24.09 -4.24 40.12
N ASN A 576 24.06 -2.91 39.98
CA ASN A 576 24.10 -1.97 41.11
C ASN A 576 22.71 -1.58 41.66
N SER A 577 21.60 -1.93 41.01
CA SER A 577 20.25 -1.69 41.54
C SER A 577 19.78 -2.89 42.35
N SER A 578 20.08 -2.89 43.65
CA SER A 578 19.59 -3.90 44.60
C SER A 578 18.10 -3.75 44.96
N SER A 579 17.39 -2.75 44.41
CA SER A 579 15.95 -2.59 44.60
C SER A 579 15.18 -3.53 43.66
N SER A 580 14.51 -4.52 44.22
CA SER A 580 13.80 -5.60 43.51
C SER A 580 12.58 -5.17 42.70
N ASP A 581 12.18 -3.89 42.72
CA ASP A 581 10.80 -3.51 42.39
C ASP A 581 10.64 -2.60 41.15
N SER A 582 11.71 -2.27 40.42
CA SER A 582 11.58 -1.53 39.15
C SER A 582 12.21 -2.26 37.97
N ASP A 583 11.37 -2.58 36.98
CA ASP A 583 11.74 -3.16 35.67
C ASP A 583 12.60 -2.19 34.80
N ASP A 584 13.02 -1.05 35.37
CA ASP A 584 13.74 0.05 34.73
C ASP A 584 15.22 -0.25 34.42
N GLY A 585 15.72 -1.43 34.81
CA GLY A 585 17.15 -1.76 34.83
C GLY A 585 17.71 -2.45 33.59
N LEU A 586 16.88 -2.93 32.65
CA LEU A 586 17.36 -3.64 31.46
C LEU A 586 17.68 -2.66 30.33
N LEU A 587 18.97 -2.51 30.02
CA LEU A 587 19.43 -1.71 28.88
C LEU A 587 19.88 -2.62 27.75
N TYR A 588 19.15 -2.57 26.63
CA TYR A 588 19.53 -3.24 25.40
C TYR A 588 20.49 -2.35 24.60
N HIS A 589 21.47 -2.95 23.93
CA HIS A 589 22.24 -2.26 22.90
C HIS A 589 22.57 -3.20 21.75
N LEU A 590 22.71 -2.62 20.56
CA LEU A 590 23.33 -3.28 19.41
C LEU A 590 24.81 -2.91 19.36
N ASN A 591 25.71 -3.88 19.29
CA ASN A 591 27.08 -3.63 18.87
C ASN A 591 27.14 -3.75 17.35
N VAL A 592 27.52 -2.66 16.66
CA VAL A 592 27.58 -2.59 15.20
C VAL A 592 29.02 -2.32 14.76
N LYS A 593 29.54 -3.11 13.82
CA LYS A 593 30.92 -2.99 13.31
C LYS A 593 30.90 -2.68 11.80
N PRO A 594 30.84 -1.40 11.40
CA PRO A 594 31.01 -1.04 9.99
C PRO A 594 32.49 -1.17 9.57
N MET A 595 32.73 -1.30 8.26
CA MET A 595 34.10 -1.24 7.70
C MET A 595 34.65 0.18 7.66
N GLU A 596 33.77 1.18 7.56
CA GLU A 596 34.11 2.60 7.57
C GLU A 596 32.99 3.46 8.15
N TYR A 597 33.35 4.65 8.63
CA TYR A 597 32.42 5.64 9.16
C TYR A 597 33.01 7.05 9.03
N TYR A 598 32.17 8.06 9.22
CA TYR A 598 32.59 9.46 9.24
C TYR A 598 32.34 10.04 10.62
N LEU A 599 33.29 10.83 11.12
CA LEU A 599 33.22 11.53 12.41
C LEU A 599 33.18 13.05 12.17
N ALA A 600 32.20 13.73 12.77
CA ALA A 600 32.12 15.19 12.66
C ALA A 600 33.25 15.86 13.46
N SER A 601 34.13 16.62 12.80
CA SER A 601 35.24 17.36 13.42
C SER A 601 34.77 18.47 14.36
N LYS A 602 33.57 19.02 14.12
CA LYS A 602 32.89 19.94 15.03
C LYS A 602 31.43 19.51 15.16
N PRO A 603 30.90 19.37 16.39
CA PRO A 603 29.50 19.04 16.56
C PRO A 603 28.65 20.18 15.97
N PRO A 604 27.69 19.88 15.08
CA PRO A 604 26.82 20.89 14.50
C PRO A 604 26.08 21.70 15.57
N GLN A 605 25.66 22.92 15.24
CA GLN A 605 24.79 23.71 16.14
C GLN A 605 23.51 22.95 16.52
N ARG A 606 23.02 22.04 15.65
CA ARG A 606 21.89 21.14 15.96
C ARG A 606 22.19 20.11 17.07
N VAL A 607 23.46 19.87 17.44
CA VAL A 607 23.80 19.06 18.62
C VAL A 607 23.28 19.73 19.90
N ASP A 608 23.19 21.06 19.96
CA ASP A 608 22.60 21.72 21.14
C ASP A 608 21.10 21.48 21.26
N TYR A 609 20.42 21.23 20.14
CA TYR A 609 19.02 20.79 20.15
C TYR A 609 18.91 19.36 20.69
N VAL A 610 19.80 18.47 20.26
CA VAL A 610 19.95 17.11 20.79
C VAL A 610 20.21 17.18 22.30
N LYS A 611 21.16 17.98 22.78
CA LYS A 611 21.47 18.13 24.22
C LYS A 611 20.23 18.52 25.03
N ARG A 612 19.48 19.52 24.56
CA ARG A 612 18.28 20.03 25.27
C ARG A 612 17.14 19.01 25.29
N LYS A 613 16.84 18.37 24.17
CA LYS A 613 15.72 17.41 24.09
C LYS A 613 16.07 16.02 24.63
N LYS A 614 17.35 15.66 24.69
CA LYS A 614 17.81 14.30 25.01
C LYS A 614 18.55 14.17 26.34
N ALA A 615 18.57 15.22 27.17
CA ALA A 615 19.24 15.19 28.47
C ALA A 615 18.84 13.97 29.33
N THR A 616 17.56 13.57 29.32
CA THR A 616 17.06 12.38 30.04
C THR A 616 17.68 11.08 29.51
N VAL A 617 17.78 10.93 28.19
CA VAL A 617 18.36 9.74 27.56
C VAL A 617 19.86 9.67 27.82
N CYS A 618 20.56 10.79 27.62
CA CYS A 618 21.99 10.90 27.93
C CYS A 618 22.25 10.55 29.39
N LYS A 619 21.47 11.10 30.33
CA LYS A 619 21.59 10.78 31.76
C LYS A 619 21.38 9.29 32.06
N ARG A 620 20.40 8.62 31.41
CA ARG A 620 20.20 7.16 31.56
C ARG A 620 21.36 6.33 31.04
N LEU A 621 22.14 6.88 30.11
CA LEU A 621 23.35 6.27 29.55
C LEU A 621 24.62 6.73 30.28
N ASP A 622 24.52 7.41 31.41
CA ASP A 622 25.65 8.02 32.12
C ASP A 622 26.49 8.96 31.23
N LEU A 623 25.83 9.62 30.27
CA LEU A 623 26.40 10.68 29.44
C LEU A 623 26.06 12.03 30.11
N ASP A 624 27.06 12.68 30.68
CA ASP A 624 26.96 14.04 31.18
C ASP A 624 27.09 15.00 30.00
N VAL A 625 25.96 15.54 29.57
CA VAL A 625 25.87 16.46 28.42
C VAL A 625 26.71 17.75 28.56
N ASN A 626 27.15 18.10 29.77
CA ASN A 626 28.00 19.26 30.04
C ASN A 626 29.49 18.92 30.10
N MET A 627 29.83 17.71 30.54
CA MET A 627 31.21 17.28 30.76
C MET A 627 31.73 16.40 29.62
N ASP A 628 30.88 15.53 29.08
CA ASP A 628 31.23 14.64 27.97
C ASP A 628 31.13 15.40 26.64
N MET A 629 32.18 15.27 25.84
CA MET A 629 32.12 15.68 24.44
C MET A 629 31.19 14.72 23.68
N LEU A 630 30.09 15.25 23.15
CA LEU A 630 29.20 14.47 22.30
C LEU A 630 29.73 14.46 20.87
N ASP A 631 30.01 13.27 20.39
CA ASP A 631 30.44 12.98 19.03
C ASP A 631 29.23 12.72 18.14
N VAL A 632 29.37 13.06 16.86
CA VAL A 632 28.40 12.69 15.81
C VAL A 632 29.10 11.79 14.81
N VAL A 633 28.56 10.59 14.65
CA VAL A 633 29.09 9.58 13.72
C VAL A 633 28.06 9.32 12.64
N CYS A 634 28.49 9.28 11.38
CA CYS A 634 27.68 8.85 10.25
C CYS A 634 28.21 7.49 9.77
N ILE A 635 27.32 6.51 9.63
CA ILE A 635 27.64 5.18 9.13
C ILE A 635 26.83 4.97 7.84
N PRO A 636 27.47 4.96 6.66
CA PRO A 636 26.79 4.68 5.41
C PRO A 636 26.54 3.18 5.24
N ALA A 637 25.51 2.82 4.48
CA ALA A 637 25.20 1.43 4.11
C ALA A 637 26.25 0.82 3.17
N PHE A 638 26.88 1.66 2.34
CA PHE A 638 27.84 1.31 1.31
C PHE A 638 29.15 2.08 1.48
N GLY A 639 30.21 1.63 0.81
CA GLY A 639 31.54 2.25 0.91
C GLY A 639 31.69 3.61 0.22
N ASP A 640 32.80 4.30 0.49
CA ASP A 640 33.14 5.67 0.06
C ASP A 640 32.99 5.95 -1.44
N MET A 641 33.23 4.95 -2.29
CA MET A 641 33.06 5.10 -3.74
C MET A 641 31.61 5.42 -4.14
N VAL A 642 30.64 4.90 -3.41
CA VAL A 642 29.21 5.13 -3.65
C VAL A 642 28.84 6.55 -3.24
N MET A 643 29.32 6.97 -2.06
CA MET A 643 29.14 8.34 -1.56
C MET A 643 29.68 9.38 -2.55
N LYS A 644 30.82 9.07 -3.18
CA LYS A 644 31.44 9.95 -4.20
C LYS A 644 30.72 9.93 -5.54
N ALA A 645 30.16 8.79 -5.96
CA ALA A 645 29.40 8.71 -7.20
C ALA A 645 28.15 9.60 -7.13
N HIS A 646 27.39 9.51 -6.03
CA HIS A 646 26.18 10.30 -5.83
C HIS A 646 26.42 11.79 -5.60
N ALA A 647 27.56 12.18 -5.01
CA ALA A 647 27.90 13.60 -4.85
C ALA A 647 28.12 14.32 -6.20
N ASN A 648 28.33 13.59 -7.29
CA ASN A 648 28.57 14.15 -8.62
C ASN A 648 27.38 14.01 -9.59
N ASP A 649 26.36 13.21 -9.23
CA ASP A 649 25.14 13.14 -10.03
C ASP A 649 24.21 14.29 -9.59
N ASP A 650 23.82 15.13 -10.55
CA ASP A 650 22.78 16.15 -10.35
C ASP A 650 21.39 15.51 -10.11
N ASP A 651 21.29 14.19 -10.17
CA ASP A 651 20.08 13.44 -9.84
C ASP A 651 19.90 13.45 -8.30
N ASP A 652 18.89 14.19 -7.84
CA ASP A 652 18.41 14.37 -6.44
C ASP A 652 18.05 13.07 -5.68
N GLU A 653 18.65 11.91 -6.00
CA GLU A 653 18.43 10.70 -5.21
C GLU A 653 18.89 10.93 -3.76
N ASP A 654 17.91 10.82 -2.86
CA ASP A 654 18.01 11.07 -1.43
C ASP A 654 18.94 10.05 -0.73
N TRP A 655 20.25 10.24 -0.92
CA TRP A 655 21.35 9.48 -0.31
C TRP A 655 21.22 9.38 1.21
N SER A 656 20.57 10.38 1.79
CA SER A 656 20.36 10.53 3.21
C SER A 656 19.50 9.38 3.79
N SER A 657 18.84 8.64 2.90
CA SER A 657 18.15 7.41 3.21
C SER A 657 19.06 6.18 3.44
N HIS A 658 20.30 6.20 2.92
CA HIS A 658 21.28 5.10 2.96
C HIS A 658 22.35 5.26 4.05
N ALA A 659 22.16 6.18 5.01
CA ALA A 659 23.08 6.36 6.13
C ALA A 659 22.31 6.42 7.46
N ILE A 660 22.97 6.01 8.54
CA ILE A 660 22.48 6.25 9.90
C ILE A 660 23.42 7.22 10.62
N CYS A 661 22.85 8.19 11.31
CA CYS A 661 23.60 9.11 12.16
C CYS A 661 23.46 8.68 13.63
N LEU A 662 24.58 8.64 14.34
CA LEU A 662 24.68 8.38 15.77
C LEU A 662 25.11 9.64 16.50
N VAL A 663 24.59 9.84 17.71
CA VAL A 663 25.11 10.85 18.64
C VAL A 663 25.43 10.16 19.96
N GLY A 664 26.61 10.39 20.51
CA GLY A 664 27.09 9.64 21.66
C GLY A 664 28.45 10.11 22.14
N SER A 665 29.17 9.21 22.81
CA SER A 665 30.54 9.44 23.26
C SER A 665 31.43 8.29 22.79
N MET A 666 32.50 8.63 22.06
CA MET A 666 33.55 7.67 21.67
C MET A 666 34.20 7.02 22.89
N GLU A 667 34.56 7.81 23.90
CA GLU A 667 35.24 7.34 25.11
C GLU A 667 34.43 6.28 25.86
N LYS A 668 33.11 6.53 26.02
CA LYS A 668 32.21 5.61 26.72
C LYS A 668 31.65 4.51 25.81
N ASN A 669 31.82 4.65 24.49
CA ASN A 669 31.19 3.85 23.46
C ASN A 669 29.69 3.62 23.74
N LYS A 670 28.94 4.72 23.89
CA LYS A 670 27.49 4.70 24.09
C LYS A 670 26.86 5.66 23.08
N TRP A 671 25.99 5.13 22.23
CA TRP A 671 25.44 5.83 21.08
C TRP A 671 23.93 5.75 21.07
N VAL A 672 23.27 6.76 20.51
CA VAL A 672 21.85 6.71 20.18
C VAL A 672 21.65 7.08 18.72
N LEU A 673 20.69 6.45 18.04
CA LEU A 673 20.32 6.84 16.68
C LEU A 673 19.80 8.29 16.70
N SER A 674 20.30 9.17 15.84
CA SER A 674 19.84 10.56 15.70
C SER A 674 19.08 10.81 14.40
N ALA A 675 18.04 11.66 14.45
CA ALA A 675 17.25 12.08 13.28
C ALA A 675 17.86 13.33 12.63
N ILE A 676 19.18 13.38 12.61
CA ILE A 676 19.90 14.48 11.97
C ILE A 676 19.87 14.18 10.48
N HIS A 677 19.45 15.15 9.66
CA HIS A 677 19.43 15.01 8.22
C HIS A 677 20.86 14.91 7.71
N PRO A 678 21.22 13.88 6.94
CA PRO A 678 22.56 13.78 6.39
C PRO A 678 22.96 14.98 5.49
N ASP A 679 22.04 15.59 4.72
CA ASP A 679 22.30 16.82 3.91
C ASP A 679 22.73 18.06 4.67
N ASP A 680 22.40 18.16 5.96
CA ASP A 680 23.01 19.19 6.80
C ASP A 680 24.55 18.97 6.92
N PHE A 681 25.07 17.85 6.41
CA PHE A 681 26.36 17.25 6.71
C PHE A 681 27.04 16.49 5.57
N VAL A 682 26.63 16.62 4.29
CA VAL A 682 27.27 15.89 3.17
C VAL A 682 28.79 16.02 3.30
N PRO A 683 29.53 14.93 3.47
CA PRO A 683 30.99 14.96 3.47
C PRO A 683 31.46 15.11 2.01
N GLU A 684 31.28 16.29 1.42
CA GLU A 684 32.04 16.63 0.22
C GLU A 684 33.52 16.60 0.61
N GLU A 685 34.36 16.00 -0.23
CA GLU A 685 35.81 15.91 -0.01
C GLU A 685 36.39 17.33 -0.02
N GLY A 686 36.46 17.97 1.15
CA GLY A 686 36.80 19.39 1.32
C GLY A 686 35.79 20.22 2.11
N ALA A 687 34.58 19.72 2.36
CA ALA A 687 33.63 20.35 3.28
C ALA A 687 34.23 20.34 4.69
N PRO A 688 34.50 21.50 5.30
CA PRO A 688 35.21 21.58 6.57
C PRO A 688 34.34 21.04 7.71
N GLY A 689 34.43 19.74 8.01
CA GLY A 689 33.64 19.21 9.12
C GLY A 689 33.59 17.70 9.35
N TRP A 690 34.07 16.84 8.44
CA TRP A 690 34.04 15.39 8.63
C TRP A 690 35.41 14.74 8.41
N THR A 691 35.71 13.76 9.25
CA THR A 691 36.89 12.90 9.13
C THR A 691 36.44 11.49 8.78
N HIS A 692 36.91 10.95 7.67
CA HIS A 692 36.66 9.56 7.27
C HIS A 692 37.57 8.60 8.03
N HIS A 693 37.01 7.49 8.49
CA HIS A 693 37.71 6.47 9.26
C HIS A 693 37.45 5.09 8.66
N HIS A 694 38.53 4.35 8.40
CA HIS A 694 38.45 2.92 8.08
C HIS A 694 38.69 2.09 9.34
N CYS A 695 37.85 1.08 9.54
CA CYS A 695 37.94 0.13 10.64
C CYS A 695 38.80 -1.06 10.22
N ASP A 696 39.85 -1.35 10.99
CA ASP A 696 40.54 -2.63 10.89
C ASP A 696 39.67 -3.73 11.52
N LYS A 697 39.43 -4.82 10.77
CA LYS A 697 38.65 -5.99 11.21
C LYS A 697 39.12 -6.55 12.56
N SER A 698 40.40 -6.41 12.91
CA SER A 698 40.99 -7.04 14.08
C SER A 698 40.88 -6.24 15.38
N THR A 699 40.69 -4.91 15.30
CA THR A 699 40.79 -4.02 16.49
C THR A 699 39.53 -3.23 16.78
N HIS A 700 38.58 -3.20 15.86
CA HIS A 700 37.39 -2.37 16.02
C HIS A 700 36.39 -2.97 17.03
N THR A 701 36.14 -2.24 18.11
CA THR A 701 35.20 -2.62 19.19
C THR A 701 33.73 -2.45 18.81
N GLY A 702 33.44 -1.81 17.67
CA GLY A 702 32.08 -1.50 17.23
C GLY A 702 31.43 -0.35 18.00
N PHE A 703 30.26 0.06 17.54
CA PHE A 703 29.42 1.09 18.16
C PHE A 703 28.32 0.42 18.99
N ASN A 704 28.26 0.69 20.29
CA ASN A 704 27.13 0.23 21.12
C ASN A 704 25.96 1.22 21.03
N ILE A 705 25.00 0.92 20.17
CA ILE A 705 23.80 1.72 19.93
C ILE A 705 22.73 1.29 20.94
N TYR A 706 22.37 2.21 21.83
CA TYR A 706 21.32 2.06 22.82
C TYR A 706 19.99 2.56 22.27
#